data_AF-A0A7X7AQ94-F1
#
_entry.id   AF-A0A7X7AQ94-F1
#
_cell.length_a   1.000
_cell.length_b   1.000
_cell.length_c   1.000
_cell.angle_alpha   90.00
_cell.angle_beta   90.00
_cell.angle_gamma   90.00
#
_symmetry.space_group_name_H-M   'P 1'
#
loop_
_entity.id
_entity.type
_entity.pdbx_description
1 polymer ?
#
loop_
_entity_poly.entity_id
_entity_poly.type
_entity_poly.pdbx_seq_one_letter_code
_entity_poly.pdbx_strand_id
1 'polypeptide(L)'
;AGSLVIAETSAGTNIKYQWQYKSKDTWHDFYDGATKQFIIPVYAGDMEIRVAASNGAGTVYKEATVESAKVEWKTPTYIEKGSYADNSGEPPYRLIQFNYKRTPAKSDVGFAIVDTTDNKTIWADVLRDAEKNDNAYFQWSFRDASSIFSEETGSLEGVDDLTSVERNNNFRVEAGTKLAVALIIHEGETEYYYFVNYTVSEAEYNSSTFYDAKESAESLTAILAMANKENGAKDLTIDMLNQAGCVNVVAAKLDAYKTAIAEATSIENLAALNTLIGEVNRDENKTAVDDAVTALGSEEVSVEQAEYNEDTIWSVFINKIAAFASGKNVGYNVVTGTDLVIVEPEAGTEELRGGKDGSVTEKDQEGIKVDLYKTDEGAPDVYSFQNITGYVKTEYKSLVIKATPWELGVALEADDVTIQTADYTLTEDVTVPEGKTLTIKKEDGSTGTFDINLIVPEGKTLTVDGNLDVGAGCKLVVHAGGKVTVNGALDTYDGGIYGSGEILVNGTTKINLNKDKLPEGFSDTTSSGGDNTLKITVADGGQLDSMTTNAKEGEVETEITLFGYTEESRIKMEDGASVEFIFTGSASNTGATRPKMNITGNVSIPTEKTFYSMFGSAGNCIGIDMTQVSGTFTVDGTFKMASADKTGSSFTIAEDASLVVAGDATLSLAQYATLTVNGTLTVNGTLTVVNGDSVTVGEKGTITGKGSHTVAVGDTAVTGFVRAVDGNTATITISNDAVEENGDVKGDALTAILAQDSKSLGREDRGYTGFNVTFKPDESKTAKGIKVWANGNSLSASVDGNNFIKVYEAISTREVGEGGEEGSASVADFLGKTTVWTFAWYENADGTGELLGVTQLTITIKLAE
;
A
#
# COMPACT_ATOMS: atom_id res chain seq x y z
N ALA A 1 37.19 -4.62 -33.32
CA ALA A 1 37.03 -5.14 -34.70
C ALA A 1 38.25 -5.97 -35.16
N GLY A 2 38.13 -7.30 -35.16
CA GLY A 2 39.21 -8.26 -35.52
C GLY A 2 39.55 -8.35 -37.02
N SER A 3 39.80 -7.22 -37.69
CA SER A 3 40.14 -7.18 -39.12
C SER A 3 41.62 -7.53 -39.34
N LEU A 4 41.91 -8.68 -39.97
CA LEU A 4 43.26 -9.16 -40.24
C LEU A 4 43.68 -8.86 -41.70
N VAL A 5 44.74 -8.07 -41.88
CA VAL A 5 45.34 -7.80 -43.21
C VAL A 5 46.61 -8.61 -43.39
N ILE A 6 46.54 -9.63 -44.25
CA ILE A 6 47.70 -10.42 -44.69
C ILE A 6 48.06 -10.01 -46.12
N ALA A 7 49.21 -9.37 -46.30
CA ALA A 7 49.78 -9.08 -47.62
C ALA A 7 50.82 -10.15 -47.98
N GLU A 8 50.62 -10.83 -49.11
CA GLU A 8 51.57 -11.80 -49.65
C GLU A 8 52.49 -11.12 -50.65
N THR A 9 53.81 -11.22 -50.45
CA THR A 9 54.80 -10.62 -51.34
C THR A 9 55.94 -11.57 -51.65
N SER A 10 56.65 -11.29 -52.75
CA SER A 10 57.87 -12.00 -53.12
C SER A 10 58.98 -11.73 -52.09
N ALA A 11 59.77 -12.77 -51.81
CA ALA A 11 60.82 -12.75 -50.79
C ALA A 11 61.78 -11.56 -50.97
N GLY A 12 62.00 -10.80 -49.89
CA GLY A 12 62.86 -9.62 -49.85
C GLY A 12 62.15 -8.27 -50.01
N THR A 13 60.82 -8.26 -50.21
CA THR A 13 60.05 -7.01 -50.29
C THR A 13 59.73 -6.47 -48.89
N ASN A 14 60.16 -5.25 -48.59
CA ASN A 14 59.79 -4.56 -47.35
C ASN A 14 58.34 -4.08 -47.42
N ILE A 15 57.49 -4.61 -46.55
CA ILE A 15 56.09 -4.21 -46.41
C ILE A 15 55.94 -3.30 -45.20
N LYS A 16 55.23 -2.20 -45.41
CA LYS A 16 54.90 -1.20 -44.42
C LYS A 16 53.39 -1.24 -44.19
N TYR A 17 52.98 -1.32 -42.94
CA TYR A 17 51.57 -1.22 -42.56
C TYR A 17 51.34 0.21 -42.08
N GLN A 18 50.36 0.88 -42.67
CA GLN A 18 50.03 2.27 -42.37
C GLN A 18 48.56 2.34 -41.95
N TRP A 19 48.31 2.98 -40.80
CA TRP A 19 46.96 3.31 -40.37
C TRP A 19 46.58 4.65 -40.98
N GLN A 20 45.43 4.65 -41.67
CA GLN A 20 44.95 5.79 -42.44
C GLN A 20 43.52 6.14 -42.03
N TYR A 21 43.21 7.43 -41.97
CA TYR A 21 41.85 7.94 -41.83
C TYR A 21 41.45 8.72 -43.09
N LYS A 22 40.17 8.69 -43.44
CA LYS A 22 39.64 9.40 -44.60
C LYS A 22 39.09 10.77 -44.19
N SER A 23 39.58 11.82 -44.84
CA SER A 23 39.03 13.18 -44.72
C SER A 23 38.70 13.69 -46.12
N LYS A 24 37.42 14.04 -46.36
CA LYS A 24 36.94 14.61 -47.64
C LYS A 24 37.48 13.86 -48.86
N ASP A 25 37.26 12.54 -48.88
CA ASP A 25 37.67 11.57 -49.91
C ASP A 25 39.16 11.25 -50.05
N THR A 26 40.03 11.84 -49.23
CA THR A 26 41.47 11.55 -49.25
C THR A 26 41.88 10.78 -48.01
N TRP A 27 42.73 9.76 -48.19
CA TRP A 27 43.31 9.00 -47.08
C TRP A 27 44.57 9.67 -46.57
N HIS A 28 44.64 9.88 -45.26
CA HIS A 28 45.76 10.50 -44.58
C HIS A 28 46.41 9.51 -43.62
N ASP A 29 47.74 9.40 -43.71
CA ASP A 29 48.53 8.64 -42.73
C ASP A 29 48.53 9.39 -41.40
N PHE A 30 48.21 8.70 -40.31
CA PHE A 30 48.30 9.30 -38.97
C PHE A 30 49.15 8.48 -38.00
N TYR A 31 49.52 7.26 -38.38
CA TYR A 31 50.57 6.50 -37.69
C TYR A 31 51.41 5.67 -38.67
N ASP A 32 52.72 5.77 -38.51
CA ASP A 32 53.73 5.05 -39.27
C ASP A 32 54.66 4.33 -38.28
N GLY A 33 54.46 3.02 -38.10
CA GLY A 33 55.26 2.23 -37.16
C GLY A 33 55.01 0.73 -37.25
N ALA A 34 55.98 -0.05 -36.77
CA ALA A 34 55.99 -1.51 -36.82
C ALA A 34 55.05 -2.20 -35.81
N THR A 35 54.25 -1.45 -35.05
CA THR A 35 53.35 -2.01 -34.03
C THR A 35 52.05 -2.53 -34.65
N LYS A 36 51.65 -3.74 -34.24
CA LYS A 36 50.49 -4.47 -34.77
C LYS A 36 49.13 -3.97 -34.24
N GLN A 37 49.13 -3.01 -33.32
CA GLN A 37 47.95 -2.46 -32.67
C GLN A 37 48.11 -0.95 -32.49
N PHE A 38 47.02 -0.22 -32.71
CA PHE A 38 46.92 1.23 -32.51
C PHE A 38 45.57 1.56 -31.87
N ILE A 39 45.58 2.34 -30.78
CA ILE A 39 44.37 2.81 -30.08
C ILE A 39 44.05 4.22 -30.58
N ILE A 40 42.84 4.43 -31.07
CA ILE A 40 42.44 5.67 -31.74
C ILE A 40 41.83 6.63 -30.71
N PRO A 41 42.40 7.83 -30.51
CA PRO A 41 41.81 8.81 -29.61
C PRO A 41 40.48 9.36 -30.17
N VAL A 42 39.52 9.52 -29.26
CA VAL A 42 38.05 9.57 -29.38
C VAL A 42 37.44 10.65 -30.31
N TYR A 43 38.21 11.54 -30.93
CA TYR A 43 37.67 12.68 -31.70
C TYR A 43 37.24 12.39 -33.16
N ALA A 44 36.96 11.13 -33.49
CA ALA A 44 36.81 10.64 -34.85
C ALA A 44 35.34 10.41 -35.28
N GLY A 45 34.48 11.43 -35.13
CA GLY A 45 33.13 11.36 -35.69
C GLY A 45 33.17 11.10 -37.21
N ASP A 46 32.49 10.05 -37.66
CA ASP A 46 32.35 9.58 -39.06
C ASP A 46 33.64 9.29 -39.86
N MET A 47 34.80 9.20 -39.22
CA MET A 47 36.04 8.92 -39.95
C MET A 47 36.08 7.46 -40.40
N GLU A 48 36.14 7.21 -41.71
CA GLU A 48 36.50 5.89 -42.24
C GLU A 48 37.99 5.64 -41.92
N ILE A 49 38.29 4.51 -41.28
CA ILE A 49 39.65 4.15 -40.88
C ILE A 49 40.01 2.84 -41.57
N ARG A 50 41.22 2.76 -42.11
CA ARG A 50 41.75 1.53 -42.70
C ARG A 50 43.18 1.27 -42.26
N VAL A 51 43.59 0.02 -42.35
CA VAL A 51 45.00 -0.35 -42.37
C VAL A 51 45.38 -0.75 -43.80
N ALA A 52 46.40 -0.09 -44.35
CA ALA A 52 46.91 -0.34 -45.68
C ALA A 52 48.31 -0.97 -45.60
N ALA A 53 48.51 -2.09 -46.29
CA ALA A 53 49.82 -2.70 -46.47
C ALA A 53 50.42 -2.21 -47.79
N SER A 54 51.49 -1.43 -47.73
CA SER A 54 52.16 -0.84 -48.89
C SER A 54 53.63 -1.25 -49.00
N ASN A 55 54.23 -1.15 -50.19
CA ASN A 55 55.70 -1.21 -50.31
C ASN A 55 56.29 0.16 -49.98
N GLY A 56 57.61 0.23 -49.78
CA GLY A 56 58.34 1.49 -49.57
C GLY A 56 58.21 2.53 -50.70
N ALA A 57 57.53 2.22 -51.81
CA ALA A 57 57.21 3.13 -52.90
C ALA A 57 55.74 3.64 -52.86
N GLY A 58 54.95 3.26 -51.85
CA GLY A 58 53.58 3.75 -51.63
C GLY A 58 52.48 2.99 -52.39
N THR A 59 52.80 1.89 -53.08
CA THR A 59 51.77 1.05 -53.73
C THR A 59 51.09 0.16 -52.69
N VAL A 60 49.76 0.30 -52.54
CA VAL A 60 48.94 -0.48 -51.59
C VAL A 60 48.62 -1.87 -52.17
N TYR A 61 48.99 -2.94 -51.47
CA TYR A 61 48.75 -4.34 -51.87
C TYR A 61 47.44 -4.89 -51.32
N LYS A 62 47.09 -4.48 -50.11
CA LYS A 62 45.87 -4.92 -49.43
C LYS A 62 45.46 -3.88 -48.40
N GLU A 63 44.17 -3.74 -48.22
CA GLU A 63 43.56 -2.90 -47.21
C GLU A 63 42.44 -3.63 -46.51
N ALA A 64 42.20 -3.28 -45.25
CA ALA A 64 40.95 -3.58 -44.57
C ALA A 64 40.44 -2.30 -43.91
N THR A 65 39.19 -1.99 -44.17
CA THR A 65 38.46 -0.96 -43.44
C THR A 65 38.10 -1.50 -42.06
N VAL A 66 38.27 -0.68 -41.03
CA VAL A 66 37.76 -0.95 -39.70
C VAL A 66 36.33 -0.41 -39.67
N GLU A 67 35.35 -1.30 -39.60
CA GLU A 67 33.98 -0.90 -39.32
C GLU A 67 33.92 -0.46 -37.85
N SER A 68 33.83 0.85 -37.61
CA SER A 68 33.39 1.40 -36.33
C SER A 68 31.87 1.32 -36.23
N ALA A 69 31.35 1.21 -35.01
CA ALA A 69 29.92 1.39 -34.78
C ALA A 69 29.51 2.78 -35.32
N LYS A 70 28.53 2.81 -36.25
CA LYS A 70 27.97 4.06 -36.75
C LYS A 70 26.88 4.50 -35.80
N VAL A 71 26.99 5.72 -35.28
CA VAL A 71 25.95 6.36 -34.46
C VAL A 71 25.44 7.57 -35.24
N GLU A 72 24.19 7.50 -35.69
CA GLU A 72 23.50 8.63 -36.31
C GLU A 72 22.70 9.37 -35.24
N TRP A 73 23.15 10.56 -34.86
CA TRP A 73 22.38 11.46 -34.00
C TRP A 73 21.34 12.21 -34.81
N LYS A 74 20.09 12.22 -34.32
CA LYS A 74 19.09 13.19 -34.80
C LYS A 74 19.19 14.46 -33.97
N THR A 75 18.79 15.57 -34.57
CA THR A 75 18.63 16.83 -33.85
C THR A 75 17.73 16.62 -32.63
N PRO A 76 18.12 17.07 -31.43
CA PRO A 76 17.25 17.00 -30.26
C PRO A 76 15.91 17.65 -30.56
N THR A 77 14.82 16.97 -30.21
CA THR A 77 13.45 17.46 -30.45
C THR A 77 12.76 17.71 -29.12
N TYR A 78 11.97 18.79 -29.06
CA TYR A 78 11.06 19.02 -27.95
C TYR A 78 9.82 18.16 -28.11
N ILE A 79 9.35 17.60 -27.00
CA ILE A 79 8.03 16.98 -26.96
C ILE A 79 7.01 18.11 -26.86
N GLU A 80 6.17 18.26 -27.89
CA GLU A 80 5.13 19.29 -27.90
C GLU A 80 4.06 19.00 -26.86
N LYS A 81 3.56 20.08 -26.24
CA LYS A 81 2.46 20.07 -25.28
C LYS A 81 1.22 19.42 -25.92
N GLY A 82 0.79 18.26 -25.40
CA GLY A 82 -0.43 17.55 -25.84
C GLY A 82 -0.24 16.22 -26.59
N SER A 83 0.95 15.61 -26.56
CA SER A 83 1.24 14.36 -27.32
C SER A 83 1.14 13.04 -26.51
N TYR A 84 0.79 13.10 -25.22
CA TYR A 84 0.52 11.91 -24.41
C TYR A 84 -0.94 11.45 -24.59
N ALA A 85 -1.13 10.15 -24.84
CA ALA A 85 -2.40 9.58 -25.29
C ALA A 85 -3.33 9.11 -24.15
N ASP A 86 -2.86 9.17 -22.91
CA ASP A 86 -3.62 8.87 -21.70
C ASP A 86 -4.13 10.18 -21.07
N ASN A 87 -5.40 10.20 -20.66
CA ASN A 87 -6.06 11.38 -20.09
C ASN A 87 -5.54 11.74 -18.66
N SER A 88 -4.29 11.40 -18.33
CA SER A 88 -3.67 11.54 -16.99
C SER A 88 -3.19 12.95 -16.65
N GLY A 89 -3.45 13.93 -17.53
CA GLY A 89 -2.99 15.30 -17.36
C GLY A 89 -1.60 15.50 -17.95
N GLU A 90 -1.39 16.67 -18.57
CA GLU A 90 -0.15 16.99 -19.27
C GLU A 90 1.06 17.00 -18.30
N PRO A 91 2.21 16.39 -18.64
CA PRO A 91 3.40 16.54 -17.82
C PRO A 91 3.82 18.03 -17.77
N PRO A 92 4.04 18.62 -16.59
CA PRO A 92 4.16 20.06 -16.41
C PRO A 92 5.54 20.65 -16.80
N TYR A 93 6.36 19.92 -17.57
CA TYR A 93 7.72 20.32 -17.94
C TYR A 93 8.07 19.95 -19.39
N ARG A 94 9.04 20.69 -19.97
CA ARG A 94 9.54 20.45 -21.33
C ARG A 94 10.65 19.41 -21.31
N LEU A 95 10.36 18.25 -21.90
CA LEU A 95 11.32 17.19 -22.13
C LEU A 95 12.10 17.42 -23.44
N ILE A 96 13.42 17.33 -23.36
CA ILE A 96 14.26 17.20 -24.56
C ILE A 96 14.44 15.73 -24.87
N GLN A 97 14.09 15.35 -26.09
CA GLN A 97 14.31 14.00 -26.58
C GLN A 97 15.57 13.96 -27.47
N PHE A 98 16.56 13.20 -27.01
CA PHE A 98 17.73 12.83 -27.78
C PHE A 98 17.47 11.51 -28.49
N ASN A 99 17.42 11.55 -29.82
CA ASN A 99 17.17 10.39 -30.65
C ASN A 99 18.47 9.98 -31.34
N TYR A 100 18.85 8.70 -31.24
CA TYR A 100 20.00 8.15 -31.93
C TYR A 100 19.68 6.80 -32.57
N LYS A 101 20.44 6.46 -33.62
CA LYS A 101 20.37 5.15 -34.28
C LYS A 101 21.77 4.58 -34.38
N ARG A 102 21.93 3.29 -34.06
CA ARG A 102 23.21 2.58 -34.16
C ARG A 102 23.15 1.34 -35.04
N THR A 103 24.30 0.87 -35.51
CA THR A 103 24.42 -0.44 -36.18
C THR A 103 25.85 -0.98 -35.99
N PRO A 104 26.06 -2.21 -35.45
CA PRO A 104 25.09 -3.22 -34.98
C PRO A 104 24.71 -3.14 -33.47
N ALA A 105 23.58 -3.75 -33.09
CA ALA A 105 22.89 -3.60 -31.80
C ALA A 105 23.42 -4.39 -30.58
N LYS A 106 24.63 -4.97 -30.63
CA LYS A 106 24.98 -6.13 -29.76
C LYS A 106 25.63 -5.81 -28.39
N SER A 107 25.73 -4.54 -27.99
CA SER A 107 26.48 -4.11 -26.79
C SER A 107 25.65 -3.28 -25.82
N ASP A 108 26.01 -3.33 -24.53
CA ASP A 108 25.51 -2.42 -23.48
C ASP A 108 25.82 -0.97 -23.85
N VAL A 109 24.89 -0.06 -23.52
CA VAL A 109 25.02 1.37 -23.80
C VAL A 109 24.93 2.16 -22.50
N GLY A 110 26.01 2.84 -22.14
CA GLY A 110 25.96 3.94 -21.18
C GLY A 110 25.50 5.23 -21.84
N PHE A 111 24.84 6.09 -21.09
CA PHE A 111 24.51 7.45 -21.50
C PHE A 111 24.91 8.40 -20.38
N ALA A 112 25.50 9.54 -20.71
CA ALA A 112 25.87 10.56 -19.73
C ALA A 112 25.65 11.98 -20.26
N ILE A 113 25.32 12.91 -19.38
CA ILE A 113 25.31 14.35 -19.65
C ILE A 113 26.40 14.98 -18.81
N VAL A 114 27.27 15.75 -19.44
CA VAL A 114 28.43 16.40 -18.79
C VAL A 114 28.39 17.89 -19.06
N ASP A 115 28.56 18.73 -18.04
CA ASP A 115 28.83 20.15 -18.25
C ASP A 115 30.26 20.30 -18.78
N THR A 116 30.41 20.84 -19.98
CA THR A 116 31.71 20.99 -20.65
C THR A 116 32.56 22.13 -20.07
N THR A 117 31.97 22.97 -19.21
CA THR A 117 32.65 24.10 -18.58
C THR A 117 33.52 23.63 -17.42
N ASP A 118 33.03 22.69 -16.61
CA ASP A 118 33.72 22.18 -15.42
C ASP A 118 33.96 20.65 -15.46
N ASN A 119 33.57 19.98 -16.55
CA ASN A 119 33.64 18.52 -16.77
C ASN A 119 32.85 17.70 -15.74
N LYS A 120 31.83 18.27 -15.12
CA LYS A 120 31.01 17.57 -14.14
C LYS A 120 29.95 16.71 -14.82
N THR A 121 29.87 15.44 -14.42
CA THR A 121 28.77 14.57 -14.86
C THR A 121 27.49 15.00 -14.15
N ILE A 122 26.53 15.49 -14.94
CA ILE A 122 25.20 15.90 -14.49
C ILE A 122 24.32 14.68 -14.27
N TRP A 123 24.39 13.71 -15.19
CA TRP A 123 23.61 12.49 -15.14
C TRP A 123 24.31 11.38 -15.90
N ALA A 124 24.17 10.13 -15.45
CA ALA A 124 24.62 8.96 -16.20
C ALA A 124 23.78 7.71 -15.87
N ASP A 125 23.56 6.85 -16.86
CA ASP A 125 22.85 5.57 -16.71
C ASP A 125 23.32 4.53 -17.74
N VAL A 126 22.97 3.26 -17.54
CA VAL A 126 23.33 2.14 -18.42
C VAL A 126 22.07 1.41 -18.91
N LEU A 127 21.80 1.52 -20.21
CA LEU A 127 20.74 0.81 -20.91
C LEU A 127 21.20 -0.61 -21.29
N ARG A 128 20.75 -1.60 -20.51
CA ARG A 128 21.11 -3.03 -20.66
C ARG A 128 20.20 -3.84 -21.59
N ASP A 129 19.11 -3.24 -22.09
CA ASP A 129 18.13 -3.95 -22.91
C ASP A 129 18.49 -3.84 -24.41
N ALA A 130 18.95 -4.96 -24.98
CA ALA A 130 19.37 -5.04 -26.38
C ALA A 130 18.24 -4.76 -27.39
N GLU A 131 16.96 -5.01 -27.04
CA GLU A 131 15.83 -4.76 -27.94
C GLU A 131 15.43 -3.27 -27.99
N LYS A 132 15.71 -2.51 -26.93
CA LYS A 132 15.43 -1.06 -26.86
C LYS A 132 16.49 -0.19 -27.55
N ASN A 133 17.63 -0.77 -27.93
CA ASN A 133 18.82 -0.02 -28.33
C ASN A 133 18.91 0.33 -29.84
N ASP A 134 17.98 -0.12 -30.69
CA ASP A 134 18.03 0.10 -32.16
C ASP A 134 17.35 1.40 -32.64
N ASN A 135 16.67 2.13 -31.75
CA ASN A 135 16.20 3.51 -31.93
C ASN A 135 15.77 4.05 -30.56
N ALA A 136 16.72 4.15 -29.62
CA ALA A 136 16.40 4.63 -28.29
C ALA A 136 16.15 6.14 -28.29
N TYR A 137 15.20 6.56 -27.47
CA TYR A 137 14.97 7.95 -27.12
C TYR A 137 15.34 8.15 -25.66
N PHE A 138 16.14 9.18 -25.41
CA PHE A 138 16.47 9.62 -24.06
C PHE A 138 15.80 10.97 -23.82
N GLN A 139 15.01 11.07 -22.75
CA GLN A 139 14.30 12.28 -22.39
C GLN A 139 14.97 12.91 -21.18
N TRP A 140 15.21 14.22 -21.17
CA TRP A 140 15.81 14.89 -20.01
C TRP A 140 15.26 16.30 -19.82
N SER A 141 15.22 16.72 -18.57
CA SER A 141 14.75 18.05 -18.14
C SER A 141 15.90 18.86 -17.56
N PHE A 142 15.95 20.15 -17.88
CA PHE A 142 16.95 21.10 -17.38
C PHE A 142 16.78 21.49 -15.90
N ARG A 143 15.60 21.21 -15.32
CA ARG A 143 15.30 21.53 -13.92
C ARG A 143 15.27 20.27 -13.07
N ASP A 144 15.68 20.44 -11.82
CA ASP A 144 15.59 19.41 -10.79
C ASP A 144 14.10 19.22 -10.43
N ALA A 145 13.57 18.03 -10.73
CA ALA A 145 12.20 17.64 -10.44
C ALA A 145 12.08 16.85 -9.12
N SER A 146 13.17 16.69 -8.37
CA SER A 146 13.18 15.92 -7.10
C SER A 146 12.14 16.41 -6.11
N SER A 147 11.84 17.72 -6.07
CA SER A 147 10.84 18.31 -5.17
C SER A 147 9.39 18.01 -5.52
N ILE A 148 9.13 17.42 -6.69
CA ILE A 148 7.78 17.06 -7.17
C ILE A 148 7.51 15.56 -6.98
N PHE A 149 8.57 14.77 -6.80
CA PHE A 149 8.45 13.37 -6.41
C PHE A 149 8.31 13.31 -4.90
N SER A 150 7.22 12.74 -4.39
CA SER A 150 7.13 12.49 -2.95
C SER A 150 8.23 11.51 -2.54
N GLU A 151 8.87 11.74 -1.40
CA GLU A 151 9.87 10.82 -0.85
C GLU A 151 9.29 9.41 -0.60
N GLU A 152 7.96 9.31 -0.44
CA GLU A 152 7.24 8.06 -0.17
C GLU A 152 6.93 7.23 -1.41
N THR A 153 6.60 7.85 -2.56
CA THR A 153 6.15 7.11 -3.76
C THR A 153 7.20 7.02 -4.85
N GLY A 154 8.15 7.96 -4.92
CA GLY A 154 9.13 8.03 -6.00
C GLY A 154 8.54 8.21 -7.41
N SER A 155 7.25 8.49 -7.57
CA SER A 155 6.58 8.75 -8.85
C SER A 155 5.58 9.90 -8.74
N LEU A 156 5.36 10.60 -9.87
CA LEU A 156 4.18 11.44 -10.06
C LEU A 156 2.94 10.55 -10.06
N GLU A 157 1.88 10.93 -9.33
CA GLU A 157 0.59 10.22 -9.38
C GLU A 157 0.12 10.13 -10.83
N GLY A 158 -0.10 8.90 -11.32
CA GLY A 158 -0.67 8.65 -12.65
C GLY A 158 0.33 8.43 -13.80
N VAL A 159 1.65 8.37 -13.55
CA VAL A 159 2.65 8.10 -14.61
C VAL A 159 3.56 6.93 -14.21
N ASP A 160 3.16 5.72 -14.61
CA ASP A 160 3.80 4.46 -14.17
C ASP A 160 5.18 4.14 -14.80
N ASP A 161 5.70 4.93 -15.74
CA ASP A 161 6.85 4.51 -16.57
C ASP A 161 8.04 5.50 -16.64
N LEU A 162 8.12 6.53 -15.77
CA LEU A 162 9.24 7.49 -15.75
C LEU A 162 10.42 7.09 -14.84
N THR A 163 10.42 5.86 -14.32
CA THR A 163 11.17 5.48 -13.11
C THR A 163 12.70 5.41 -13.22
N SER A 164 13.32 5.51 -14.41
CA SER A 164 14.80 5.47 -14.53
C SER A 164 15.47 6.79 -14.90
N VAL A 165 14.74 7.76 -15.48
CA VAL A 165 15.41 8.84 -16.21
C VAL A 165 15.56 10.14 -15.42
N GLU A 166 14.61 10.48 -14.53
CA GLU A 166 14.60 11.80 -13.87
C GLU A 166 15.10 11.79 -12.41
N ARG A 167 15.19 10.62 -11.77
CA ARG A 167 15.44 10.50 -10.32
C ARG A 167 16.84 10.93 -9.84
N ASN A 168 17.80 11.15 -10.75
CA ASN A 168 19.19 11.44 -10.40
C ASN A 168 19.70 12.81 -10.86
N ASN A 169 18.83 13.71 -11.33
CA ASN A 169 19.26 15.04 -11.77
C ASN A 169 19.46 16.01 -10.60
N ASN A 170 20.56 15.84 -9.85
CA ASN A 170 20.92 16.72 -8.73
C ASN A 170 21.58 18.04 -9.15
N PHE A 171 21.67 18.33 -10.46
CA PHE A 171 22.43 19.48 -10.97
C PHE A 171 21.57 20.38 -11.85
N ARG A 172 21.42 21.62 -11.38
CA ARG A 172 20.78 22.69 -12.12
C ARG A 172 21.68 23.12 -13.27
N VAL A 173 21.08 23.29 -14.44
CA VAL A 173 21.76 23.79 -15.62
C VAL A 173 21.20 25.18 -15.95
N GLU A 174 22.04 26.20 -15.87
CA GLU A 174 21.66 27.58 -16.14
C GLU A 174 21.57 27.83 -17.66
N ALA A 175 20.85 28.90 -18.03
CA ALA A 175 20.89 29.39 -19.41
C ALA A 175 22.34 29.72 -19.81
N GLY A 176 22.75 29.25 -20.98
CA GLY A 176 24.12 29.40 -21.49
C GLY A 176 25.09 28.29 -21.09
N THR A 177 24.70 27.37 -20.20
CA THR A 177 25.53 26.19 -19.91
C THR A 177 25.70 25.33 -21.16
N LYS A 178 26.94 24.88 -21.37
CA LYS A 178 27.33 24.03 -22.50
C LYS A 178 27.43 22.59 -22.03
N LEU A 179 26.54 21.75 -22.52
CA LEU A 179 26.46 20.33 -22.22
C LEU A 179 27.14 19.52 -23.32
N ALA A 180 27.78 18.43 -22.93
CA ALA A 180 28.16 17.33 -23.80
C ALA A 180 27.32 16.11 -23.41
N VAL A 181 26.49 15.67 -24.34
CA VAL A 181 25.69 14.46 -24.22
C VAL A 181 26.52 13.31 -24.80
N ALA A 182 26.94 12.40 -23.93
CA ALA A 182 27.83 11.30 -24.22
C ALA A 182 27.05 9.98 -24.33
N LEU A 183 27.21 9.27 -25.44
CA LEU A 183 26.81 7.87 -25.59
C LEU A 183 28.06 6.99 -25.44
N ILE A 184 28.02 6.06 -24.50
CA ILE A 184 29.12 5.14 -24.17
C ILE A 184 28.72 3.75 -24.66
N ILE A 185 29.49 3.16 -25.57
CA ILE A 185 29.21 1.82 -26.10
C ILE A 185 30.28 0.86 -25.61
N HIS A 186 29.87 -0.21 -24.92
CA HIS A 186 30.80 -1.21 -24.37
C HIS A 186 30.92 -2.42 -25.32
N GLU A 187 32.06 -2.61 -25.99
CA GLU A 187 32.34 -3.82 -26.78
C GLU A 187 33.47 -4.64 -26.11
N GLY A 188 33.08 -5.60 -25.28
CA GLY A 188 34.03 -6.34 -24.44
C GLY A 188 34.63 -5.44 -23.36
N GLU A 189 35.96 -5.37 -23.28
CA GLU A 189 36.67 -4.46 -22.35
C GLU A 189 36.89 -3.06 -22.93
N THR A 190 36.42 -2.77 -24.16
CA THR A 190 36.64 -1.47 -24.82
C THR A 190 35.39 -0.59 -24.76
N GLU A 191 35.57 0.68 -24.40
CA GLU A 191 34.52 1.69 -24.37
C GLU A 191 34.68 2.71 -25.50
N TYR A 192 33.59 2.98 -26.21
CA TYR A 192 33.53 4.00 -27.26
C TYR A 192 32.63 5.14 -26.82
N TYR A 193 33.11 6.38 -26.93
CA TYR A 193 32.39 7.57 -26.49
C TYR A 193 31.99 8.44 -27.69
N TYR A 194 30.73 8.80 -27.80
CA TYR A 194 30.19 9.69 -28.83
C TYR A 194 29.54 10.90 -28.17
N PHE A 195 29.93 12.11 -28.57
CA PHE A 195 29.47 13.34 -27.93
C PHE A 195 28.63 14.21 -28.86
N VAL A 196 27.55 14.79 -28.33
CA VAL A 196 26.84 15.92 -28.94
C VAL A 196 26.94 17.11 -28.00
N ASN A 197 27.45 18.23 -28.51
CA ASN A 197 27.47 19.47 -27.75
C ASN A 197 26.13 20.19 -27.89
N TYR A 198 25.60 20.66 -26.77
CA TYR A 198 24.33 21.35 -26.66
C TYR A 198 24.49 22.59 -25.77
N THR A 199 23.94 23.75 -26.16
CA THR A 199 23.93 24.95 -25.30
C THR A 199 22.49 25.23 -24.89
N VAL A 200 22.23 25.31 -23.58
CA VAL A 200 20.90 25.65 -23.08
C VAL A 200 20.58 27.10 -23.40
N SER A 201 19.49 27.36 -24.12
CA SER A 201 19.10 28.74 -24.44
C SER A 201 18.30 29.39 -23.31
N GLU A 202 18.32 30.71 -23.25
CA GLU A 202 17.56 31.48 -22.26
C GLU A 202 16.03 31.29 -22.41
N ALA A 203 15.56 31.13 -23.65
CA ALA A 203 14.16 30.81 -23.92
C ALA A 203 13.77 29.40 -23.43
N GLU A 204 14.67 28.42 -23.52
CA GLU A 204 14.46 27.06 -22.99
C GLU A 204 14.36 27.08 -21.46
N TYR A 205 15.32 27.73 -20.80
CA TYR A 205 15.38 27.85 -19.35
C TYR A 205 14.13 28.52 -18.75
N ASN A 206 13.64 29.58 -19.41
CA ASN A 206 12.48 30.37 -18.96
C ASN A 206 11.12 29.78 -19.37
N SER A 207 11.10 28.76 -20.23
CA SER A 207 9.84 28.14 -20.70
C SER A 207 9.30 27.05 -19.77
N SER A 208 9.97 26.79 -18.65
CA SER A 208 9.53 25.83 -17.63
C SER A 208 8.59 26.50 -16.62
N THR A 209 7.47 25.84 -16.30
CA THR A 209 6.43 26.35 -15.39
C THR A 209 6.62 25.95 -13.92
N PHE A 210 7.70 25.23 -13.58
CA PHE A 210 7.99 24.81 -12.21
C PHE A 210 9.12 25.63 -11.60
N TYR A 211 8.87 26.14 -10.39
CA TYR A 211 9.83 26.84 -9.55
C TYR A 211 10.39 25.85 -8.54
N ASP A 212 11.69 25.87 -8.31
CA ASP A 212 12.29 24.94 -7.36
C ASP A 212 12.00 25.35 -5.91
N ALA A 213 12.20 24.44 -4.95
CA ALA A 213 11.89 24.68 -3.54
C ALA A 213 12.55 25.95 -2.95
N LYS A 214 13.72 26.35 -3.47
CA LYS A 214 14.39 27.58 -3.06
C LYS A 214 13.73 28.81 -3.68
N GLU A 215 13.42 28.78 -4.97
CA GLU A 215 12.64 29.83 -5.66
C GLU A 215 11.24 29.99 -5.04
N SER A 216 10.60 28.90 -4.65
CA SER A 216 9.33 28.89 -3.93
C SER A 216 9.47 29.44 -2.51
N ALA A 217 10.52 29.06 -1.78
CA ALA A 217 10.79 29.61 -0.45
C ALA A 217 11.12 31.11 -0.50
N GLU A 218 11.87 31.57 -1.52
CA GLU A 218 12.19 32.98 -1.74
C GLU A 218 10.94 33.80 -2.10
N SER A 219 10.08 33.28 -2.98
CA SER A 219 8.81 33.94 -3.32
C SER A 219 7.85 33.95 -2.14
N LEU A 220 7.73 32.83 -1.41
CA LEU A 220 6.95 32.76 -0.18
C LEU A 220 7.47 33.80 0.81
N THR A 221 8.78 33.83 1.08
CA THR A 221 9.39 34.83 1.98
C THR A 221 9.09 36.26 1.54
N ALA A 222 9.15 36.54 0.23
CA ALA A 222 8.81 37.86 -0.32
C ALA A 222 7.33 38.21 -0.07
N ILE A 223 6.40 37.27 -0.29
CA ILE A 223 4.96 37.45 -0.06
C ILE A 223 4.64 37.61 1.43
N LEU A 224 5.23 36.78 2.30
CA LEU A 224 5.05 36.91 3.76
C LEU A 224 5.50 38.28 4.25
N ALA A 225 6.59 38.81 3.67
CA ALA A 225 7.07 40.15 3.97
C ALA A 225 6.18 41.28 3.40
N MET A 226 5.19 40.99 2.57
CA MET A 226 4.22 41.99 2.08
C MET A 226 3.05 42.22 3.04
N ALA A 227 2.82 41.29 3.97
CA ALA A 227 1.77 41.43 4.98
C ALA A 227 2.06 42.62 5.92
N ASN A 228 1.01 43.36 6.30
CA ASN A 228 1.06 44.43 7.30
C ASN A 228 2.07 45.58 7.00
N LYS A 229 2.33 45.89 5.72
CA LYS A 229 3.13 47.06 5.31
C LYS A 229 2.23 48.18 4.78
N GLU A 230 2.54 49.44 5.11
CA GLU A 230 1.84 50.65 4.63
C GLU A 230 1.80 50.82 3.09
N ASN A 231 2.50 49.96 2.32
CA ASN A 231 2.43 49.90 0.86
C ASN A 231 2.01 48.51 0.32
N GLY A 232 1.33 47.73 1.17
CA GLY A 232 0.46 46.58 0.91
C GLY A 232 0.56 45.89 -0.45
N ALA A 233 1.34 44.80 -0.51
CA ALA A 233 1.37 43.82 -1.61
C ALA A 233 1.33 44.38 -3.05
N LYS A 234 1.69 45.64 -3.30
CA LYS A 234 1.56 46.29 -4.62
C LYS A 234 2.37 45.57 -5.70
N ASP A 235 3.51 45.03 -5.29
CA ASP A 235 4.46 44.29 -6.12
C ASP A 235 4.08 42.81 -6.29
N LEU A 236 3.02 42.33 -5.63
CA LEU A 236 2.54 40.96 -5.80
C LEU A 236 2.10 40.73 -7.26
N THR A 237 2.53 39.62 -7.83
CA THR A 237 2.09 39.15 -9.15
C THR A 237 1.51 37.74 -9.04
N ILE A 238 0.78 37.32 -10.08
CA ILE A 238 0.29 35.93 -10.17
C ILE A 238 1.45 34.95 -10.21
N ASP A 239 2.54 35.30 -10.89
CA ASP A 239 3.75 34.48 -10.95
C ASP A 239 4.36 34.29 -9.57
N MET A 240 4.37 35.33 -8.71
CA MET A 240 4.86 35.19 -7.34
C MET A 240 4.01 34.21 -6.53
N LEU A 241 2.67 34.27 -6.65
CA LEU A 241 1.75 33.36 -5.95
C LEU A 241 1.93 31.91 -6.43
N ASN A 242 1.98 31.71 -7.76
CA ASN A 242 2.24 30.38 -8.33
C ASN A 242 3.63 29.87 -7.93
N GLN A 243 4.64 30.73 -7.94
CA GLN A 243 6.01 30.43 -7.52
C GLN A 243 6.08 30.02 -6.06
N ALA A 244 5.32 30.67 -5.17
CA ALA A 244 5.26 30.31 -3.77
C ALA A 244 4.53 28.99 -3.49
N GLY A 245 3.93 28.36 -4.50
CA GLY A 245 3.17 27.11 -4.36
C GLY A 245 1.70 27.32 -4.00
N CYS A 246 1.13 28.51 -4.26
CA CYS A 246 -0.28 28.73 -4.05
C CYS A 246 -1.12 27.98 -5.08
N VAL A 247 -2.17 27.29 -4.63
CA VAL A 247 -3.12 26.58 -5.49
C VAL A 247 -4.37 27.42 -5.75
N ASN A 248 -5.07 27.18 -6.86
CA ASN A 248 -6.32 27.88 -7.21
C ASN A 248 -6.20 29.41 -7.36
N VAL A 249 -5.03 29.90 -7.76
CA VAL A 249 -4.80 31.32 -8.01
C VAL A 249 -5.51 31.73 -9.31
N VAL A 250 -6.44 32.67 -9.23
CA VAL A 250 -7.19 33.18 -10.39
C VAL A 250 -6.62 34.53 -10.81
N ALA A 251 -6.10 34.64 -12.03
CA ALA A 251 -5.43 35.86 -12.52
C ALA A 251 -6.31 37.12 -12.42
N ALA A 252 -7.61 36.99 -12.66
CA ALA A 252 -8.57 38.09 -12.55
C ALA A 252 -8.75 38.63 -11.12
N LYS A 253 -8.33 37.87 -10.09
CA LYS A 253 -8.47 38.20 -8.67
C LYS A 253 -7.19 38.77 -8.04
N LEU A 254 -6.17 39.11 -8.85
CA LEU A 254 -4.89 39.62 -8.34
C LEU A 254 -5.06 40.80 -7.37
N ASP A 255 -5.92 41.76 -7.69
CA ASP A 255 -6.15 42.95 -6.85
C ASP A 255 -6.83 42.60 -5.51
N ALA A 256 -7.70 41.58 -5.50
CA ALA A 256 -8.31 41.07 -4.28
C ALA A 256 -7.28 40.33 -3.40
N TYR A 257 -6.38 39.53 -4.01
CA TYR A 257 -5.27 38.91 -3.29
C TYR A 257 -4.31 39.93 -2.70
N LYS A 258 -3.98 41.01 -3.45
CA LYS A 258 -3.18 42.12 -2.94
C LYS A 258 -3.80 42.75 -1.70
N THR A 259 -5.11 43.00 -1.74
CA THR A 259 -5.86 43.59 -0.63
C THR A 259 -5.82 42.66 0.60
N ALA A 260 -6.20 41.39 0.43
CA ALA A 260 -6.21 40.43 1.52
C ALA A 260 -4.83 40.20 2.15
N ILE A 261 -3.78 40.08 1.34
CA ILE A 261 -2.40 39.90 1.84
C ILE A 261 -1.91 41.16 2.57
N ALA A 262 -2.25 42.35 2.08
CA ALA A 262 -1.88 43.60 2.74
C ALA A 262 -2.58 43.80 4.11
N GLU A 263 -3.84 43.38 4.21
CA GLU A 263 -4.67 43.49 5.42
C GLU A 263 -4.41 42.39 6.45
N ALA A 264 -3.85 41.25 6.01
CA ALA A 264 -3.45 40.18 6.91
C ALA A 264 -2.45 40.68 7.96
N THR A 265 -2.77 40.48 9.25
CA THR A 265 -1.89 40.89 10.35
C THR A 265 -0.56 40.11 10.32
N SER A 266 -0.62 38.85 9.91
CA SER A 266 0.52 37.98 9.62
C SER A 266 0.09 36.82 8.73
N ILE A 267 1.02 36.32 7.92
CA ILE A 267 0.89 35.06 7.18
C ILE A 267 2.11 34.23 7.60
N GLU A 268 1.89 33.08 8.23
CA GLU A 268 2.98 32.34 8.90
C GLU A 268 3.72 31.37 7.97
N ASN A 269 3.00 30.79 7.01
CA ASN A 269 3.50 29.75 6.12
C ASN A 269 2.64 29.64 4.86
N LEU A 270 2.99 28.70 3.97
CA LEU A 270 2.27 28.44 2.73
C LEU A 270 0.81 28.00 2.95
N ALA A 271 0.51 27.24 4.02
CA ALA A 271 -0.85 26.82 4.33
C ALA A 271 -1.73 28.03 4.68
N ALA A 272 -1.24 28.95 5.52
CA ALA A 272 -1.93 30.19 5.84
C ALA A 272 -2.17 31.07 4.59
N LEU A 273 -1.17 31.13 3.70
CA LEU A 273 -1.30 31.85 2.43
C LEU A 273 -2.37 31.22 1.52
N ASN A 274 -2.41 29.88 1.41
CA ASN A 274 -3.42 29.17 0.63
C ASN A 274 -4.84 29.33 1.21
N THR A 275 -4.99 29.31 2.54
CA THR A 275 -6.28 29.60 3.20
C THR A 275 -6.80 30.98 2.81
N LEU A 276 -5.95 32.00 2.88
CA LEU A 276 -6.29 33.37 2.51
C LEU A 276 -6.74 33.48 1.04
N ILE A 277 -6.02 32.84 0.11
CA ILE A 277 -6.39 32.80 -1.31
C ILE A 277 -7.74 32.09 -1.50
N GLY A 278 -7.99 31.01 -0.76
CA GLY A 278 -9.26 30.29 -0.76
C GLY A 278 -10.44 31.11 -0.24
N GLU A 279 -10.24 31.95 0.77
CA GLU A 279 -11.24 32.87 1.32
C GLU A 279 -11.61 33.95 0.31
N VAL A 280 -10.62 34.62 -0.30
CA VAL A 280 -10.85 35.61 -1.37
C VAL A 280 -11.61 34.99 -2.55
N ASN A 281 -11.30 33.74 -2.89
CA ASN A 281 -12.02 33.02 -3.94
C ASN A 281 -13.49 32.76 -3.58
N ARG A 282 -13.78 32.49 -2.30
CA ARG A 282 -15.12 32.16 -1.77
C ARG A 282 -16.01 33.38 -1.59
N ASP A 283 -15.47 34.49 -1.07
CA ASP A 283 -16.27 35.67 -0.71
C ASP A 283 -16.87 36.37 -1.93
N GLU A 284 -16.16 36.40 -3.05
CA GLU A 284 -16.74 36.90 -4.31
C GLU A 284 -17.79 35.94 -4.88
N ASN A 285 -17.62 34.62 -4.72
CA ASN A 285 -18.65 33.65 -5.11
C ASN A 285 -19.90 33.80 -4.23
N LYS A 286 -19.72 34.08 -2.93
CA LYS A 286 -20.83 34.39 -2.03
C LYS A 286 -21.56 35.66 -2.46
N THR A 287 -20.85 36.70 -2.87
CA THR A 287 -21.46 37.93 -3.39
C THR A 287 -22.29 37.64 -4.64
N ALA A 288 -21.78 36.83 -5.58
CA ALA A 288 -22.54 36.41 -6.77
C ALA A 288 -23.78 35.58 -6.43
N VAL A 289 -23.72 34.73 -5.40
CA VAL A 289 -24.87 33.97 -4.89
C VAL A 289 -25.88 34.89 -4.20
N ASP A 290 -25.42 35.82 -3.37
CA ASP A 290 -26.30 36.77 -2.66
C ASP A 290 -26.99 37.73 -3.66
N ASP A 291 -26.30 38.14 -4.73
CA ASP A 291 -26.89 38.88 -5.86
C ASP A 291 -27.94 38.04 -6.61
N ALA A 292 -27.68 36.75 -6.82
CA ALA A 292 -28.63 35.83 -7.44
C ALA A 292 -29.86 35.57 -6.56
N VAL A 293 -29.68 35.42 -5.25
CA VAL A 293 -30.76 35.28 -4.25
C VAL A 293 -31.59 36.55 -4.19
N THR A 294 -30.95 37.72 -4.23
CA THR A 294 -31.63 39.02 -4.28
C THR A 294 -32.43 39.17 -5.58
N ALA A 295 -31.89 38.69 -6.71
CA ALA A 295 -32.59 38.69 -8.00
C ALA A 295 -33.80 37.74 -8.04
N LEU A 296 -33.88 36.74 -7.15
CA LEU A 296 -35.00 35.79 -7.06
C LEU A 296 -36.21 36.33 -6.25
N GLY A 297 -36.09 37.50 -5.63
CA GLY A 297 -37.21 38.27 -5.07
C GLY A 297 -37.69 37.80 -3.70
N SER A 298 -37.31 38.54 -2.64
CA SER A 298 -37.87 38.41 -1.29
C SER A 298 -39.19 39.20 -1.16
N GLU A 299 -40.34 38.52 -1.27
CA GLU A 299 -41.59 39.05 -0.69
C GLU A 299 -41.63 38.65 0.80
N GLU A 300 -41.39 39.62 1.68
CA GLU A 300 -41.59 39.48 3.12
C GLU A 300 -43.07 39.24 3.43
N VAL A 301 -43.39 38.07 3.99
CA VAL A 301 -44.64 37.84 4.73
C VAL A 301 -44.36 38.12 6.20
N SER A 302 -44.77 39.29 6.68
CA SER A 302 -44.77 39.64 8.10
C SER A 302 -45.94 38.94 8.81
N VAL A 303 -45.62 38.01 9.71
CA VAL A 303 -46.60 37.45 10.65
C VAL A 303 -46.43 38.14 11.99
N GLU A 304 -47.44 38.92 12.38
CA GLU A 304 -47.51 39.53 13.71
C GLU A 304 -47.56 38.48 14.82
N GLN A 305 -46.82 38.80 15.86
CA GLN A 305 -46.53 38.06 17.09
C GLN A 305 -47.82 37.71 17.86
N ALA A 306 -48.19 36.43 17.90
CA ALA A 306 -49.15 35.86 18.85
C ALA A 306 -48.46 34.80 19.71
N GLU A 307 -48.74 34.83 21.02
CA GLU A 307 -48.06 34.07 22.07
C GLU A 307 -48.03 32.55 21.82
N TYR A 308 -46.85 31.97 22.01
CA TYR A 308 -46.50 30.56 21.79
C TYR A 308 -47.12 29.66 22.88
N ASN A 309 -47.99 28.74 22.46
CA ASN A 309 -48.47 27.59 23.24
C ASN A 309 -48.52 26.36 22.31
N GLU A 310 -47.86 25.26 22.72
CA GLU A 310 -47.75 23.97 22.02
C GLU A 310 -49.10 23.32 21.64
N ASP A 311 -50.19 23.61 22.36
CA ASP A 311 -51.55 23.11 22.06
C ASP A 311 -52.13 23.71 20.76
N THR A 312 -51.62 24.87 20.35
CA THR A 312 -52.09 25.56 19.13
C THR A 312 -51.50 24.94 17.87
N ILE A 313 -50.30 24.34 17.96
CA ILE A 313 -49.63 23.68 16.83
C ILE A 313 -50.37 22.39 16.48
N TRP A 314 -50.76 21.60 17.49
CA TRP A 314 -51.53 20.37 17.31
C TRP A 314 -52.94 20.62 16.76
N SER A 315 -53.62 21.66 17.25
CA SER A 315 -54.97 21.98 16.77
C SER A 315 -54.98 22.57 15.35
N VAL A 316 -53.96 23.33 14.94
CA VAL A 316 -53.83 23.81 13.55
C VAL A 316 -53.43 22.68 12.61
N PHE A 317 -52.58 21.74 13.05
CA PHE A 317 -52.18 20.58 12.25
C PHE A 317 -53.34 19.60 12.04
N ILE A 318 -54.09 19.27 13.10
CA ILE A 318 -55.28 18.40 13.03
C ILE A 318 -56.40 19.05 12.21
N ASN A 319 -56.63 20.36 12.34
CA ASN A 319 -57.64 21.05 11.53
C ASN A 319 -57.25 21.16 10.04
N LYS A 320 -55.96 21.22 9.71
CA LYS A 320 -55.48 21.21 8.31
C LYS A 320 -55.66 19.84 7.66
N ILE A 321 -55.43 18.75 8.40
CA ILE A 321 -55.68 17.38 7.95
C ILE A 321 -57.18 17.13 7.79
N ALA A 322 -58.02 17.61 8.72
CA ALA A 322 -59.47 17.49 8.65
C ALA A 322 -60.09 18.31 7.49
N ALA A 323 -59.54 19.48 7.18
CA ALA A 323 -59.97 20.29 6.03
C ALA A 323 -59.65 19.61 4.70
N PHE A 324 -58.49 18.96 4.58
CA PHE A 324 -58.07 18.20 3.40
C PHE A 324 -58.92 16.94 3.18
N ALA A 325 -59.28 16.24 4.26
CA ALA A 325 -60.17 15.06 4.21
C ALA A 325 -61.65 15.39 3.89
N SER A 326 -62.08 16.66 4.02
CA SER A 326 -63.48 17.08 3.83
C SER A 326 -63.86 17.48 2.39
N GLY A 327 -62.95 17.41 1.42
CA GLY A 327 -63.26 17.60 0.00
C GLY A 327 -63.67 19.01 -0.44
N LYS A 328 -63.36 20.07 0.33
CA LYS A 328 -63.57 21.46 -0.11
C LYS A 328 -62.43 21.95 -1.01
N ASN A 329 -62.69 22.03 -2.30
CA ASN A 329 -61.82 22.67 -3.29
C ASN A 329 -61.65 24.17 -3.00
N VAL A 330 -60.43 24.58 -2.63
CA VAL A 330 -59.97 25.97 -2.74
C VAL A 330 -58.84 25.96 -3.78
N GLY A 331 -59.08 26.59 -4.92
CA GLY A 331 -58.15 26.59 -6.04
C GLY A 331 -56.88 27.38 -5.73
N TYR A 332 -55.75 26.67 -5.69
CA TYR A 332 -54.42 27.26 -5.82
C TYR A 332 -53.65 26.45 -6.87
N ASN A 333 -52.96 27.17 -7.76
CA ASN A 333 -52.07 26.56 -8.76
C ASN A 333 -50.92 25.87 -8.03
N VAL A 334 -50.92 24.53 -8.09
CA VAL A 334 -49.80 23.68 -7.69
C VAL A 334 -48.75 23.75 -8.80
N VAL A 335 -47.59 24.30 -8.48
CA VAL A 335 -46.33 23.85 -9.07
C VAL A 335 -45.76 22.82 -8.09
N THR A 336 -45.46 21.64 -8.63
CA THR A 336 -45.19 20.36 -7.97
C THR A 336 -44.10 20.38 -6.88
N GLY A 337 -44.35 19.68 -5.77
CA GLY A 337 -43.32 19.30 -4.79
C GLY A 337 -43.84 18.55 -3.54
N THR A 338 -43.75 17.21 -3.60
CA THR A 338 -43.74 16.18 -2.53
C THR A 338 -45.05 15.84 -1.77
N ASP A 339 -45.47 14.58 -1.95
CA ASP A 339 -46.63 13.90 -1.33
C ASP A 339 -46.23 13.03 -0.11
N LEU A 340 -47.11 12.97 0.89
CA LEU A 340 -47.09 12.03 2.02
C LEU A 340 -47.79 10.72 1.61
N VAL A 341 -47.11 9.57 1.69
CA VAL A 341 -47.73 8.25 1.43
C VAL A 341 -47.81 7.46 2.73
N ILE A 342 -49.04 7.24 3.22
CA ILE A 342 -49.35 6.27 4.27
C ILE A 342 -49.76 4.98 3.56
N VAL A 343 -49.06 3.86 3.84
CA VAL A 343 -49.41 2.55 3.30
C VAL A 343 -50.48 1.92 4.19
N GLU A 344 -51.65 1.61 3.63
CA GLU A 344 -52.74 0.90 4.32
C GLU A 344 -52.40 -0.59 4.52
N PRO A 345 -52.94 -1.25 5.57
CA PRO A 345 -52.77 -2.68 5.77
C PRO A 345 -53.50 -3.49 4.68
N GLU A 346 -52.86 -4.55 4.18
CA GLU A 346 -53.43 -5.47 3.20
C GLU A 346 -54.76 -6.07 3.67
N ALA A 347 -55.87 -5.69 3.02
CA ALA A 347 -57.12 -6.42 3.07
C ALA A 347 -57.22 -7.33 1.83
N GLY A 348 -57.19 -8.63 2.07
CA GLY A 348 -57.46 -9.66 1.07
C GLY A 348 -58.81 -9.44 0.40
N THR A 349 -58.81 -9.56 -0.91
CA THR A 349 -59.97 -9.41 -1.79
C THR A 349 -60.88 -10.64 -1.74
N GLU A 350 -62.14 -10.45 -1.35
CA GLU A 350 -63.25 -11.22 -1.92
C GLU A 350 -64.32 -10.25 -2.46
N GLU A 351 -64.51 -10.29 -3.78
CA GLU A 351 -65.64 -9.68 -4.46
C GLU A 351 -66.96 -10.33 -3.98
N LEU A 352 -67.91 -9.53 -3.48
CA LEU A 352 -69.32 -9.91 -3.48
C LEU A 352 -70.18 -8.84 -4.15
N ARG A 353 -70.56 -9.13 -5.40
CA ARG A 353 -71.67 -8.47 -6.09
C ARG A 353 -73.01 -9.00 -5.56
N GLY A 354 -73.87 -8.07 -5.14
CA GLY A 354 -75.32 -8.11 -5.41
C GLY A 354 -76.23 -8.50 -4.25
N GLY A 355 -77.24 -7.67 -3.99
CA GLY A 355 -78.43 -8.05 -3.23
C GLY A 355 -79.14 -6.89 -2.54
N LYS A 356 -80.24 -6.42 -3.12
CA LYS A 356 -81.28 -5.67 -2.40
C LYS A 356 -81.96 -6.60 -1.39
N ASP A 357 -82.42 -6.00 -0.30
CA ASP A 357 -83.24 -6.53 0.80
C ASP A 357 -82.51 -7.16 2.00
N GLY A 358 -82.67 -6.47 3.14
CA GLY A 358 -83.29 -7.08 4.33
C GLY A 358 -82.39 -7.92 5.24
N SER A 359 -82.00 -7.30 6.36
CA SER A 359 -81.55 -7.90 7.62
C SER A 359 -80.18 -8.61 7.62
N VAL A 360 -79.27 -8.09 8.45
CA VAL A 360 -78.09 -8.82 8.92
C VAL A 360 -78.09 -8.75 10.45
N THR A 361 -78.11 -9.93 11.06
CA THR A 361 -77.89 -10.22 12.48
C THR A 361 -76.46 -9.89 12.89
N GLU A 362 -76.31 -9.27 14.06
CA GLU A 362 -75.05 -8.92 14.71
C GLU A 362 -74.10 -10.12 14.86
N LYS A 363 -72.81 -9.87 14.58
CA LYS A 363 -71.70 -10.64 15.12
C LYS A 363 -70.70 -9.65 15.72
N ASP A 364 -70.48 -9.79 17.01
CA ASP A 364 -69.58 -8.97 17.82
C ASP A 364 -68.13 -9.04 17.31
N GLN A 365 -67.58 -7.89 16.96
CA GLN A 365 -66.16 -7.60 17.10
C GLN A 365 -66.02 -6.25 17.79
N GLU A 366 -65.23 -6.23 18.87
CA GLU A 366 -64.96 -5.06 19.69
C GLU A 366 -64.32 -3.95 18.86
N GLY A 367 -65.09 -2.88 18.64
CA GLY A 367 -64.64 -1.66 18.00
C GLY A 367 -65.62 -0.53 18.31
N ILE A 368 -65.21 0.34 19.22
CA ILE A 368 -65.72 1.69 19.57
C ILE A 368 -67.14 2.02 19.05
N LYS A 369 -68.13 2.00 19.95
CA LYS A 369 -69.45 2.61 19.70
C LYS A 369 -69.37 4.12 19.88
N VAL A 370 -69.70 4.88 18.82
CA VAL A 370 -69.98 6.31 18.89
C VAL A 370 -71.50 6.49 18.79
N ASP A 371 -72.14 6.83 19.90
CA ASP A 371 -73.57 7.17 19.90
C ASP A 371 -73.76 8.63 19.47
N LEU A 372 -74.38 8.83 18.30
CA LEU A 372 -74.79 10.14 17.81
C LEU A 372 -76.24 10.41 18.23
N TYR A 373 -76.45 11.41 19.10
CA TYR A 373 -77.79 11.89 19.43
C TYR A 373 -78.15 13.09 18.54
N LYS A 374 -79.31 13.02 17.90
CA LYS A 374 -79.89 14.12 17.14
C LYS A 374 -80.67 15.03 18.09
N THR A 375 -80.22 16.27 18.29
CA THR A 375 -81.01 17.29 18.99
C THR A 375 -81.86 18.07 17.99
N ASP A 376 -83.17 17.95 18.15
CA ASP A 376 -84.32 18.73 17.65
C ASP A 376 -84.27 19.47 16.30
N GLU A 377 -85.40 19.34 15.60
CA GLU A 377 -85.68 19.87 14.27
C GLU A 377 -85.55 21.40 14.18
N GLY A 378 -84.58 21.90 13.39
CA GLY A 378 -84.65 23.27 12.86
C GLY A 378 -83.37 24.05 12.57
N ALA A 379 -82.16 23.50 12.75
CA ALA A 379 -80.90 24.23 12.46
C ALA A 379 -79.94 23.39 11.57
N PRO A 380 -79.10 24.03 10.72
CA PRO A 380 -78.17 23.33 9.84
C PRO A 380 -77.13 22.54 10.64
N ASP A 381 -76.77 21.37 10.14
CA ASP A 381 -75.94 20.35 10.78
C ASP A 381 -74.66 20.92 11.42
N VAL A 382 -74.63 20.98 12.76
CA VAL A 382 -73.43 21.19 13.55
C VAL A 382 -73.30 20.02 14.52
N TYR A 383 -72.36 19.13 14.25
CA TYR A 383 -71.95 18.08 15.17
C TYR A 383 -70.77 18.62 15.99
N SER A 384 -70.90 18.66 17.32
CA SER A 384 -69.79 18.96 18.21
C SER A 384 -69.24 17.66 18.81
N PHE A 385 -67.93 17.47 18.71
CA PHE A 385 -67.20 16.42 19.41
C PHE A 385 -66.79 16.95 20.79
N GLN A 386 -67.13 16.23 21.86
CA GLN A 386 -66.59 16.49 23.19
C GLN A 386 -65.54 15.42 23.54
N ASN A 387 -64.33 15.91 23.87
CA ASN A 387 -63.23 15.27 24.59
C ASN A 387 -63.15 13.73 24.58
N ILE A 388 -62.31 13.21 23.70
CA ILE A 388 -61.71 11.87 23.87
C ILE A 388 -60.32 12.08 24.51
N THR A 389 -60.25 12.03 25.83
CA THR A 389 -58.99 11.78 26.55
C THR A 389 -58.82 10.26 26.67
N GLY A 390 -58.14 9.67 25.70
CA GLY A 390 -57.73 8.27 25.72
C GLY A 390 -56.49 8.10 24.87
N TYR A 391 -55.36 7.71 25.48
CA TYR A 391 -54.16 7.29 24.78
C TYR A 391 -54.49 6.05 23.94
N VAL A 392 -54.63 6.22 22.63
CA VAL A 392 -54.71 5.09 21.70
C VAL A 392 -53.28 4.60 21.49
N LYS A 393 -52.93 3.47 22.11
CA LYS A 393 -51.70 2.75 21.82
C LYS A 393 -51.95 1.92 20.54
N THR A 394 -51.74 2.52 19.38
CA THR A 394 -51.80 1.80 18.10
C THR A 394 -50.47 1.07 17.89
N GLU A 395 -50.51 -0.26 17.81
CA GLU A 395 -49.35 -1.08 17.44
C GLU A 395 -49.06 -0.91 15.95
N TYR A 396 -47.95 -0.25 15.60
CA TYR A 396 -47.49 -0.13 14.21
C TYR A 396 -46.51 -1.27 13.90
N LYS A 397 -46.86 -2.12 12.93
CA LYS A 397 -46.02 -3.26 12.50
C LYS A 397 -44.77 -2.84 11.72
N SER A 398 -44.78 -1.68 11.06
CA SER A 398 -43.64 -1.19 10.28
C SER A 398 -43.67 0.34 10.17
N LEU A 399 -42.53 1.00 10.35
CA LEU A 399 -42.40 2.46 10.25
C LEU A 399 -41.29 2.85 9.26
N VAL A 400 -41.65 3.62 8.23
CA VAL A 400 -40.69 4.21 7.27
C VAL A 400 -40.49 5.68 7.61
N ILE A 401 -39.27 6.06 7.96
CA ILE A 401 -38.95 7.46 8.32
C ILE A 401 -38.51 8.20 7.05
N LYS A 402 -39.38 9.08 6.54
CA LYS A 402 -39.08 10.01 5.45
C LYS A 402 -39.01 11.45 6.02
N ALA A 403 -37.80 11.90 6.31
CA ALA A 403 -37.37 13.28 6.63
C ALA A 403 -37.53 13.87 8.06
N THR A 404 -36.46 14.59 8.41
CA THR A 404 -36.04 15.31 9.64
C THR A 404 -35.75 14.46 10.89
N PRO A 405 -34.63 14.72 11.59
CA PRO A 405 -34.18 13.95 12.76
C PRO A 405 -35.11 14.18 13.96
N TRP A 406 -36.25 13.50 13.98
CA TRP A 406 -36.92 13.14 15.22
C TRP A 406 -36.43 11.76 15.66
N GLU A 407 -36.26 11.60 16.97
CA GLU A 407 -35.41 10.61 17.65
C GLU A 407 -35.65 9.18 17.15
N LEU A 408 -34.63 8.56 16.55
CA LEU A 408 -34.62 7.14 16.15
C LEU A 408 -34.99 6.24 17.35
N GLY A 409 -34.72 6.69 18.57
CA GLY A 409 -35.16 6.04 19.81
C GLY A 409 -36.67 5.83 19.91
N VAL A 410 -37.49 6.78 19.46
CA VAL A 410 -38.96 6.66 19.47
C VAL A 410 -39.44 5.73 18.35
N ALA A 411 -38.77 5.76 17.19
CA ALA A 411 -39.13 4.91 16.06
C ALA A 411 -38.92 3.42 16.33
N LEU A 412 -37.90 3.06 17.13
CA LEU A 412 -37.56 1.68 17.49
C LEU A 412 -38.59 1.01 18.43
N GLU A 413 -39.69 1.69 18.80
CA GLU A 413 -40.86 1.03 19.37
C GLU A 413 -41.61 0.15 18.35
N ALA A 414 -41.51 0.45 17.05
CA ALA A 414 -42.05 -0.38 15.97
C ALA A 414 -41.28 -1.70 15.81
N ASP A 415 -41.88 -2.72 15.20
CA ASP A 415 -41.20 -4.02 14.96
C ASP A 415 -40.06 -3.87 13.93
N ASP A 416 -40.31 -3.15 12.84
CA ASP A 416 -39.33 -2.85 11.79
C ASP A 416 -39.26 -1.33 11.52
N VAL A 417 -38.04 -0.80 11.58
CA VAL A 417 -37.73 0.62 11.27
C VAL A 417 -36.86 0.68 10.03
N THR A 418 -37.20 1.56 9.08
CA THR A 418 -36.35 1.78 7.90
C THR A 418 -35.96 3.25 7.70
N ILE A 419 -34.65 3.48 7.48
CA ILE A 419 -34.06 4.75 7.06
C ILE A 419 -33.88 4.73 5.53
N GLN A 420 -34.51 5.69 4.81
CA GLN A 420 -34.55 5.65 3.32
C GLN A 420 -34.19 6.96 2.58
N THR A 421 -34.12 8.12 3.25
CA THR A 421 -34.16 9.40 2.53
C THR A 421 -32.95 10.31 2.71
N ALA A 422 -32.17 10.15 3.79
CA ALA A 422 -31.02 10.99 4.08
C ALA A 422 -30.10 10.32 5.11
N ASP A 423 -28.87 10.81 5.21
CA ASP A 423 -27.94 10.46 6.28
C ASP A 423 -28.57 10.70 7.66
N TYR A 424 -28.30 9.79 8.59
CA TYR A 424 -28.75 9.87 9.97
C TYR A 424 -27.56 9.83 10.92
N THR A 425 -27.30 10.94 11.60
CA THR A 425 -26.28 11.01 12.66
C THR A 425 -26.93 10.82 14.02
N LEU A 426 -26.41 9.87 14.81
CA LEU A 426 -26.88 9.67 16.17
C LEU A 426 -26.66 10.93 17.02
N THR A 427 -27.72 11.44 17.64
CA THR A 427 -27.67 12.55 18.61
C THR A 427 -27.53 12.06 20.05
N GLU A 428 -27.87 10.80 20.31
CA GLU A 428 -27.85 10.11 21.59
C GLU A 428 -27.45 8.65 21.41
N ASP A 429 -27.23 7.94 22.52
CA ASP A 429 -27.00 6.50 22.46
C ASP A 429 -28.30 5.81 22.04
N VAL A 430 -28.20 4.89 21.08
CA VAL A 430 -29.36 4.19 20.53
C VAL A 430 -29.21 2.68 20.75
N THR A 431 -30.30 2.01 21.11
CA THR A 431 -30.37 0.56 21.20
C THR A 431 -31.43 0.03 20.24
N VAL A 432 -31.05 -0.84 19.31
CA VAL A 432 -31.99 -1.66 18.53
C VAL A 432 -32.39 -2.86 19.41
N PRO A 433 -33.63 -2.93 19.93
CA PRO A 433 -34.00 -3.94 20.92
C PRO A 433 -34.05 -5.36 20.35
N GLU A 434 -33.93 -6.37 21.21
CA GLU A 434 -34.10 -7.78 20.83
C GLU A 434 -35.43 -8.01 20.09
N GLY A 435 -35.37 -8.78 19.00
CA GLY A 435 -36.53 -9.07 18.15
C GLY A 435 -36.96 -7.95 17.20
N LYS A 436 -36.27 -6.81 17.20
CA LYS A 436 -36.50 -5.68 16.29
C LYS A 436 -35.47 -5.64 15.17
N THR A 437 -35.84 -5.02 14.05
CA THR A 437 -34.92 -4.80 12.92
C THR A 437 -34.85 -3.32 12.55
N LEU A 438 -33.62 -2.80 12.48
CA LEU A 438 -33.32 -1.51 11.86
C LEU A 438 -32.70 -1.76 10.48
N THR A 439 -33.35 -1.27 9.43
CA THR A 439 -32.87 -1.40 8.06
C THR A 439 -32.46 -0.03 7.50
N ILE A 440 -31.28 0.04 6.88
CA ILE A 440 -30.83 1.19 6.09
C ILE A 440 -30.85 0.75 4.63
N LYS A 441 -31.69 1.38 3.80
CA LYS A 441 -31.75 1.05 2.37
C LYS A 441 -32.11 2.27 1.54
N LYS A 442 -31.65 2.29 0.28
CA LYS A 442 -32.11 3.30 -0.68
C LYS A 442 -33.60 3.15 -0.97
N GLU A 443 -34.26 4.26 -1.27
CA GLU A 443 -35.63 4.24 -1.77
C GLU A 443 -35.69 3.49 -3.12
N ASP A 444 -36.66 2.58 -3.25
CA ASP A 444 -36.84 1.75 -4.45
C ASP A 444 -37.01 2.65 -5.69
N GLY A 445 -36.16 2.44 -6.71
CA GLY A 445 -36.17 3.22 -7.94
C GLY A 445 -35.37 4.52 -7.89
N SER A 446 -34.70 4.84 -6.78
CA SER A 446 -33.73 5.93 -6.74
C SER A 446 -32.49 5.59 -7.58
N THR A 447 -32.25 6.37 -8.64
CA THR A 447 -31.04 6.27 -9.48
C THR A 447 -29.91 7.18 -8.99
N GLY A 448 -30.07 7.78 -7.81
CA GLY A 448 -29.13 8.73 -7.24
C GLY A 448 -27.88 8.04 -6.70
N THR A 449 -26.72 8.63 -6.98
CA THR A 449 -25.40 8.23 -6.43
C THR A 449 -25.23 8.59 -4.95
N PHE A 450 -26.25 9.12 -4.28
CA PHE A 450 -26.16 9.44 -2.86
C PHE A 450 -26.17 8.15 -2.05
N ASP A 451 -25.11 7.93 -1.28
CA ASP A 451 -25.07 6.92 -0.24
C ASP A 451 -25.92 7.41 0.94
N ILE A 452 -26.63 6.50 1.61
CA ILE A 452 -27.33 6.79 2.86
C ILE A 452 -26.47 6.26 3.99
N ASN A 453 -26.08 7.15 4.88
CA ASN A 453 -25.16 6.85 5.98
C ASN A 453 -25.90 6.82 7.32
N LEU A 454 -25.74 5.76 8.12
CA LEU A 454 -25.96 5.82 9.57
C LEU A 454 -24.63 6.16 10.24
N ILE A 455 -24.56 7.32 10.87
CA ILE A 455 -23.33 7.87 11.43
C ILE A 455 -23.38 7.78 12.96
N VAL A 456 -22.37 7.12 13.54
CA VAL A 456 -22.12 7.03 14.98
C VAL A 456 -20.94 7.97 15.30
N PRO A 457 -21.21 9.19 15.81
CA PRO A 457 -20.16 10.17 16.07
C PRO A 457 -19.40 9.88 17.37
N GLU A 458 -18.36 10.68 17.64
CA GLU A 458 -17.56 10.61 18.86
C GLU A 458 -18.44 10.63 20.13
N GLY A 459 -18.16 9.72 21.06
CA GLY A 459 -18.85 9.66 22.36
C GLY A 459 -20.28 9.13 22.30
N LYS A 460 -20.72 8.60 21.15
CA LYS A 460 -22.02 7.92 21.00
C LYS A 460 -21.85 6.43 20.81
N THR A 461 -22.85 5.68 21.28
CA THR A 461 -22.93 4.23 21.17
C THR A 461 -24.19 3.79 20.44
N LEU A 462 -24.03 2.89 19.47
CA LEU A 462 -25.11 2.11 18.89
C LEU A 462 -25.06 0.67 19.43
N THR A 463 -26.05 0.26 20.21
CA THR A 463 -26.20 -1.12 20.66
C THR A 463 -27.21 -1.83 19.77
N VAL A 464 -26.86 -2.99 19.24
CA VAL A 464 -27.72 -3.82 18.39
C VAL A 464 -28.03 -5.12 19.12
N ASP A 465 -29.10 -5.14 19.91
CA ASP A 465 -29.62 -6.36 20.57
C ASP A 465 -30.55 -7.15 19.64
N GLY A 466 -31.21 -6.46 18.70
CA GLY A 466 -31.97 -7.04 17.59
C GLY A 466 -31.11 -7.21 16.34
N ASN A 467 -31.60 -6.71 15.21
CA ASN A 467 -30.92 -6.79 13.91
C ASN A 467 -30.67 -5.41 13.32
N LEU A 468 -29.49 -5.19 12.74
CA LEU A 468 -29.19 -4.04 11.88
C LEU A 468 -28.81 -4.55 10.49
N ASP A 469 -29.58 -4.17 9.48
CA ASP A 469 -29.35 -4.50 8.06
C ASP A 469 -28.98 -3.23 7.28
N VAL A 470 -27.81 -3.23 6.65
CA VAL A 470 -27.28 -2.14 5.84
C VAL A 470 -27.24 -2.58 4.38
N GLY A 471 -28.27 -2.17 3.63
CA GLY A 471 -28.47 -2.56 2.25
C GLY A 471 -27.52 -1.90 1.25
N ALA A 472 -27.61 -2.36 0.00
CA ALA A 472 -26.74 -1.94 -1.09
C ALA A 472 -26.69 -0.41 -1.29
N GLY A 473 -25.47 0.13 -1.32
CA GLY A 473 -25.23 1.57 -1.46
C GLY A 473 -25.56 2.39 -0.20
N CYS A 474 -25.75 1.74 0.94
CA CYS A 474 -25.82 2.37 2.25
C CYS A 474 -24.55 2.07 3.05
N LYS A 475 -24.29 2.89 4.08
CA LYS A 475 -23.07 2.78 4.90
C LYS A 475 -23.41 2.90 6.39
N LEU A 476 -22.71 2.11 7.20
CA LEU A 476 -22.55 2.35 8.63
C LEU A 476 -21.21 3.07 8.83
N VAL A 477 -21.25 4.30 9.32
CA VAL A 477 -20.07 5.14 9.52
C VAL A 477 -19.83 5.33 11.01
N VAL A 478 -18.71 4.84 11.54
CA VAL A 478 -18.36 4.95 12.96
C VAL A 478 -17.16 5.88 13.10
N HIS A 479 -17.38 7.12 13.54
CA HIS A 479 -16.29 8.09 13.70
C HIS A 479 -15.35 7.72 14.86
N ALA A 480 -14.17 8.34 14.88
CA ALA A 480 -13.24 8.24 16.00
C ALA A 480 -13.97 8.48 17.35
N GLY A 481 -13.80 7.56 18.30
CA GLY A 481 -14.45 7.59 19.61
C GLY A 481 -15.95 7.21 19.62
N GLY A 482 -16.56 6.97 18.45
CA GLY A 482 -17.87 6.33 18.33
C GLY A 482 -17.76 4.80 18.50
N LYS A 483 -18.84 4.17 19.00
CA LYS A 483 -18.85 2.72 19.29
C LYS A 483 -20.11 2.03 18.78
N VAL A 484 -19.96 0.82 18.26
CA VAL A 484 -21.06 -0.09 17.95
C VAL A 484 -20.88 -1.38 18.74
N THR A 485 -21.92 -1.83 19.46
CA THR A 485 -21.93 -3.12 20.15
C THR A 485 -23.02 -3.99 19.54
N VAL A 486 -22.65 -5.13 18.97
CA VAL A 486 -23.56 -6.06 18.31
C VAL A 486 -23.77 -7.28 19.21
N ASN A 487 -24.94 -7.37 19.85
CA ASN A 487 -25.34 -8.51 20.66
C ASN A 487 -26.29 -9.46 19.89
N GLY A 488 -27.08 -8.93 18.96
CA GLY A 488 -27.92 -9.68 18.04
C GLY A 488 -27.23 -9.91 16.69
N ALA A 489 -27.74 -9.33 15.61
CA ALA A 489 -27.16 -9.46 14.27
C ALA A 489 -26.85 -8.11 13.61
N LEU A 490 -25.69 -8.01 12.96
CA LEU A 490 -25.33 -6.92 12.06
C LEU A 490 -25.05 -7.49 10.67
N ASP A 491 -25.79 -7.07 9.66
CA ASP A 491 -25.52 -7.39 8.25
C ASP A 491 -25.15 -6.12 7.49
N THR A 492 -23.91 -6.07 7.02
CA THR A 492 -23.42 -4.99 6.14
C THR A 492 -22.84 -5.58 4.87
N TYR A 493 -23.26 -6.78 4.47
CA TYR A 493 -22.70 -7.51 3.33
C TYR A 493 -22.93 -6.77 2.01
N ASP A 494 -24.16 -6.29 1.81
CA ASP A 494 -24.56 -5.53 0.61
C ASP A 494 -24.15 -4.05 0.71
N GLY A 495 -24.18 -3.50 1.93
CA GLY A 495 -23.70 -2.17 2.27
C GLY A 495 -22.19 -2.10 2.52
N GLY A 496 -21.78 -1.21 3.43
CA GLY A 496 -20.38 -1.12 3.86
C GLY A 496 -20.22 -0.50 5.26
N ILE A 497 -19.07 -0.77 5.87
CA ILE A 497 -18.65 -0.19 7.15
C ILE A 497 -17.50 0.78 6.90
N TYR A 498 -17.58 1.96 7.51
CA TYR A 498 -16.61 3.04 7.34
C TYR A 498 -16.29 3.73 8.67
N GLY A 499 -15.20 4.50 8.68
CA GLY A 499 -14.81 5.39 9.77
C GLY A 499 -13.58 4.92 10.54
N SER A 500 -13.44 5.38 11.77
CA SER A 500 -12.27 5.18 12.65
C SER A 500 -12.64 4.90 14.11
N GLY A 501 -13.84 4.38 14.33
CA GLY A 501 -14.34 3.98 15.64
C GLY A 501 -14.13 2.51 15.96
N GLU A 502 -14.92 2.01 16.91
CA GLU A 502 -14.84 0.63 17.41
C GLU A 502 -16.16 -0.11 17.21
N ILE A 503 -16.09 -1.35 16.72
CA ILE A 503 -17.21 -2.29 16.63
C ILE A 503 -16.87 -3.52 17.48
N LEU A 504 -17.72 -3.83 18.46
CA LEU A 504 -17.63 -5.03 19.29
C LEU A 504 -18.73 -6.01 18.88
N VAL A 505 -18.35 -7.22 18.48
CA VAL A 505 -19.25 -8.27 18.00
C VAL A 505 -19.35 -9.36 19.07
N ASN A 506 -20.44 -9.35 19.83
CA ASN A 506 -20.82 -10.40 20.79
C ASN A 506 -21.84 -11.38 20.19
N GLY A 507 -22.63 -10.93 19.23
CA GLY A 507 -23.60 -11.73 18.47
C GLY A 507 -23.04 -12.17 17.12
N THR A 508 -23.86 -12.11 16.08
CA THR A 508 -23.45 -12.42 14.71
C THR A 508 -23.21 -11.14 13.91
N THR A 509 -22.15 -11.10 13.13
CA THR A 509 -21.92 -10.00 12.20
C THR A 509 -21.53 -10.56 10.84
N LYS A 510 -22.14 -10.03 9.78
CA LYS A 510 -21.86 -10.40 8.40
C LYS A 510 -21.30 -9.18 7.67
N ILE A 511 -20.05 -9.29 7.23
CA ILE A 511 -19.35 -8.22 6.49
C ILE A 511 -18.73 -8.74 5.21
N ASN A 512 -18.63 -7.87 4.21
CA ASN A 512 -17.94 -8.19 2.97
C ASN A 512 -16.45 -7.80 3.07
N LEU A 513 -15.57 -8.79 3.30
CA LEU A 513 -14.11 -8.59 3.33
C LEU A 513 -13.47 -8.75 1.93
N ASN A 514 -14.23 -8.54 0.86
CA ASN A 514 -13.65 -8.38 -0.47
C ASN A 514 -12.94 -7.02 -0.56
N LYS A 515 -11.87 -6.97 -1.33
CA LYS A 515 -11.03 -5.78 -1.47
C LYS A 515 -11.81 -4.53 -1.85
N ASP A 516 -12.70 -4.63 -2.85
CA ASP A 516 -13.50 -3.49 -3.34
C ASP A 516 -14.59 -3.04 -2.34
N LYS A 517 -14.72 -3.79 -1.23
CA LYS A 517 -15.70 -3.59 -0.15
C LYS A 517 -15.05 -3.52 1.23
N LEU A 518 -13.72 -3.65 1.29
CA LEU A 518 -12.98 -3.40 2.52
C LEU A 518 -13.31 -1.97 2.96
N PRO A 519 -13.37 -1.72 4.28
CA PRO A 519 -13.46 -0.36 4.78
C PRO A 519 -12.33 0.45 4.16
N GLU A 520 -12.63 1.27 3.14
CA GLU A 520 -11.70 2.29 2.70
C GLU A 520 -11.59 3.22 3.89
N GLY A 521 -10.43 3.21 4.56
CA GLY A 521 -10.14 4.16 5.62
C GLY A 521 -10.23 5.55 5.00
N PHE A 522 -11.40 6.17 5.15
CA PHE A 522 -11.62 7.50 4.66
C PHE A 522 -10.62 8.39 5.38
N SER A 523 -9.72 8.99 4.60
CA SER A 523 -9.21 10.30 4.93
C SER A 523 -10.44 11.17 5.12
N ASP A 524 -10.82 11.40 6.37
CA ASP A 524 -11.61 12.56 6.68
C ASP A 524 -10.78 13.76 6.19
N THR A 525 -11.12 14.27 5.01
CA THR A 525 -10.46 15.45 4.44
C THR A 525 -10.64 16.68 5.33
N THR A 526 -11.41 16.59 6.43
CA THR A 526 -11.58 17.65 7.42
C THR A 526 -10.67 17.51 8.65
N SER A 527 -10.05 16.35 8.89
CA SER A 527 -9.09 16.16 9.98
C SER A 527 -7.74 15.67 9.47
N SER A 528 -6.97 16.60 8.90
CA SER A 528 -5.54 16.43 8.65
C SER A 528 -4.81 16.19 9.99
N GLY A 529 -4.74 14.94 10.45
CA GLY A 529 -4.03 14.53 11.66
C GLY A 529 -4.74 13.53 12.59
N GLY A 530 -5.93 13.01 12.28
CA GLY A 530 -6.62 12.00 13.09
C GLY A 530 -6.11 10.57 12.89
N ASP A 531 -6.18 9.73 13.94
CA ASP A 531 -5.94 8.28 13.85
C ASP A 531 -7.08 7.63 13.02
N ASN A 532 -6.81 7.36 11.73
CA ASN A 532 -7.77 6.77 10.79
C ASN A 532 -7.83 5.24 10.94
N THR A 533 -8.15 4.78 12.14
CA THR A 533 -8.14 3.36 12.51
C THR A 533 -9.53 2.84 12.85
N LEU A 534 -10.12 1.98 12.01
CA LEU A 534 -11.33 1.23 12.37
C LEU A 534 -10.95 -0.08 13.05
N LYS A 535 -11.60 -0.38 14.18
CA LYS A 535 -11.43 -1.66 14.89
C LYS A 535 -12.71 -2.46 14.90
N ILE A 536 -12.62 -3.75 14.55
CA ILE A 536 -13.72 -4.72 14.69
C ILE A 536 -13.24 -5.86 15.57
N THR A 537 -13.81 -6.02 16.75
CA THR A 537 -13.46 -7.09 17.69
C THR A 537 -14.57 -8.12 17.76
N VAL A 538 -14.29 -9.34 17.30
CA VAL A 538 -15.11 -10.52 17.55
C VAL A 538 -14.77 -11.01 18.95
N ALA A 539 -15.71 -10.81 19.88
CA ALA A 539 -15.56 -11.14 21.28
C ALA A 539 -15.85 -12.63 21.54
N ASP A 540 -15.69 -13.04 22.81
CA ASP A 540 -16.06 -14.38 23.22
C ASP A 540 -17.56 -14.62 23.06
N GLY A 541 -17.94 -15.67 22.34
CA GLY A 541 -19.30 -16.00 21.92
C GLY A 541 -19.75 -15.36 20.59
N GLY A 542 -18.95 -14.44 20.02
CA GLY A 542 -19.25 -13.76 18.78
C GLY A 542 -18.98 -14.60 17.52
N GLN A 543 -19.64 -14.23 16.42
CA GLN A 543 -19.47 -14.85 15.09
C GLN A 543 -19.27 -13.78 14.01
N LEU A 544 -18.33 -14.02 13.10
CA LEU A 544 -18.10 -13.19 11.93
C LEU A 544 -18.25 -14.02 10.65
N ASP A 545 -19.30 -13.70 9.89
CA ASP A 545 -19.56 -14.25 8.57
C ASP A 545 -19.01 -13.29 7.49
N SER A 546 -18.46 -13.88 6.43
CA SER A 546 -17.94 -13.14 5.27
C SER A 546 -17.98 -14.00 4.01
N MET A 547 -17.41 -13.54 2.90
CA MET A 547 -17.28 -14.32 1.67
C MET A 547 -15.94 -15.05 1.56
N THR A 548 -15.84 -16.01 0.64
CA THR A 548 -14.59 -16.79 0.47
C THR A 548 -13.42 -15.92 0.03
N THR A 549 -12.27 -16.09 0.68
CA THR A 549 -11.01 -15.36 0.36
C THR A 549 -10.25 -15.93 -0.84
N ASN A 550 -10.82 -16.91 -1.55
CA ASN A 550 -10.23 -17.50 -2.75
C ASN A 550 -11.29 -18.19 -3.60
N ALA A 551 -12.17 -17.41 -4.19
CA ALA A 551 -13.13 -17.95 -5.12
C ALA A 551 -12.53 -18.14 -6.51
N LYS A 552 -12.64 -19.36 -7.05
CA LYS A 552 -12.80 -19.51 -8.50
C LYS A 552 -14.07 -18.78 -8.90
N GLU A 553 -14.19 -18.35 -10.16
CA GLU A 553 -15.26 -17.50 -10.73
C GLU A 553 -16.73 -17.95 -10.47
N GLY A 554 -16.99 -19.04 -9.72
CA GLY A 554 -18.31 -19.48 -9.25
C GLY A 554 -18.49 -19.60 -7.71
N GLU A 555 -17.48 -19.30 -6.88
CA GLU A 555 -17.55 -19.34 -5.40
C GLU A 555 -17.44 -17.92 -4.77
N VAL A 556 -17.45 -16.88 -5.61
CA VAL A 556 -17.15 -15.49 -5.22
C VAL A 556 -18.21 -14.95 -4.26
N GLU A 557 -19.42 -15.51 -4.27
CA GLU A 557 -20.55 -15.05 -3.45
C GLU A 557 -21.02 -16.10 -2.43
N THR A 558 -20.26 -17.17 -2.21
CA THR A 558 -20.61 -18.12 -1.13
C THR A 558 -20.22 -17.55 0.22
N GLU A 559 -21.24 -17.24 1.01
CA GLU A 559 -21.11 -16.91 2.43
C GLU A 559 -20.44 -18.05 3.21
N ILE A 560 -19.51 -17.67 4.06
CA ILE A 560 -18.78 -18.55 4.97
C ILE A 560 -18.75 -17.93 6.36
N THR A 561 -18.81 -18.78 7.37
CA THR A 561 -18.41 -18.37 8.71
C THR A 561 -16.89 -18.30 8.76
N LEU A 562 -16.36 -17.08 8.81
CA LEU A 562 -14.92 -16.85 8.86
C LEU A 562 -14.40 -17.14 10.27
N PHE A 563 -15.09 -16.61 11.29
CA PHE A 563 -14.83 -16.86 12.71
C PHE A 563 -16.12 -17.27 13.42
N GLY A 564 -16.05 -18.31 14.24
CA GLY A 564 -17.18 -18.75 15.06
C GLY A 564 -16.80 -19.96 15.91
N TYR A 565 -17.77 -20.54 16.62
CA TYR A 565 -17.52 -21.57 17.63
C TYR A 565 -17.80 -23.00 17.14
N THR A 566 -17.96 -23.18 15.82
CA THR A 566 -18.34 -24.47 15.23
C THR A 566 -17.27 -24.97 14.26
N GLU A 567 -17.29 -26.27 13.97
CA GLU A 567 -16.38 -26.90 12.99
C GLU A 567 -16.62 -26.40 11.54
N GLU A 568 -17.72 -25.69 11.29
CA GLU A 568 -17.98 -25.10 9.97
C GLU A 568 -17.18 -23.82 9.72
N SER A 569 -16.75 -23.15 10.78
CA SER A 569 -15.96 -21.92 10.73
C SER A 569 -14.60 -22.15 10.09
N ARG A 570 -14.09 -21.18 9.32
CA ARG A 570 -12.72 -21.24 8.76
C ARG A 570 -11.67 -21.18 9.86
N ILE A 571 -11.89 -20.34 10.85
CA ILE A 571 -11.18 -20.31 12.11
C ILE A 571 -12.22 -20.52 13.21
N LYS A 572 -12.15 -21.65 13.87
CA LYS A 572 -12.97 -21.99 15.03
C LYS A 572 -12.34 -21.36 16.28
N MET A 573 -13.15 -20.65 17.05
CA MET A 573 -12.80 -20.04 18.32
C MET A 573 -13.20 -20.98 19.47
N GLU A 574 -12.38 -21.02 20.52
CA GLU A 574 -12.68 -21.71 21.78
C GLU A 574 -13.08 -20.67 22.85
N ASP A 575 -13.69 -21.14 23.96
CA ASP A 575 -14.13 -20.26 25.06
C ASP A 575 -13.01 -19.32 25.53
N GLY A 576 -13.33 -18.03 25.61
CA GLY A 576 -12.41 -16.96 26.00
C GLY A 576 -11.50 -16.45 24.88
N ALA A 577 -11.64 -16.95 23.65
CA ALA A 577 -10.91 -16.42 22.50
C ALA A 577 -11.55 -15.14 21.96
N SER A 578 -10.74 -14.28 21.33
CA SER A 578 -11.19 -13.08 20.63
C SER A 578 -10.31 -12.77 19.42
N VAL A 579 -10.89 -12.10 18.43
CA VAL A 579 -10.20 -11.69 17.19
C VAL A 579 -10.48 -10.22 16.92
N GLU A 580 -9.43 -9.40 16.85
CA GLU A 580 -9.52 -7.98 16.54
C GLU A 580 -8.94 -7.69 15.15
N PHE A 581 -9.75 -7.11 14.28
CA PHE A 581 -9.35 -6.51 13.02
C PHE A 581 -9.04 -5.05 13.19
N ILE A 582 -7.93 -4.60 12.61
CA ILE A 582 -7.53 -3.21 12.60
C ILE A 582 -7.29 -2.79 11.16
N PHE A 583 -8.10 -1.85 10.68
CA PHE A 583 -7.96 -1.23 9.37
C PHE A 583 -7.42 0.18 9.56
N THR A 584 -6.21 0.44 9.09
CA THR A 584 -5.52 1.74 9.23
C THR A 584 -5.35 2.38 7.86
N GLY A 585 -5.90 3.58 7.66
CA GLY A 585 -5.82 4.29 6.38
C GLY A 585 -6.55 3.59 5.22
N SER A 586 -6.35 4.07 4.00
CA SER A 586 -6.85 3.39 2.80
C SER A 586 -6.03 2.13 2.55
N ALA A 587 -6.67 0.96 2.66
CA ALA A 587 -6.10 -0.31 2.22
C ALA A 587 -5.98 -0.33 0.68
N SER A 588 -5.04 0.43 0.12
CA SER A 588 -4.84 0.58 -1.32
C SER A 588 -3.90 -0.48 -1.88
N ASN A 589 -3.99 -0.67 -3.20
CA ASN A 589 -3.24 -1.65 -3.99
C ASN A 589 -1.73 -1.37 -4.07
N THR A 590 -1.26 -0.26 -3.47
CA THR A 590 0.09 0.26 -3.65
C THR A 590 1.03 -0.02 -2.47
N GLY A 591 0.59 -0.79 -1.47
CA GLY A 591 1.48 -1.38 -0.46
C GLY A 591 1.78 -0.49 0.76
N ALA A 592 1.01 0.58 1.00
CA ALA A 592 1.31 1.50 2.11
C ALA A 592 0.84 0.98 3.50
N THR A 593 -0.21 0.16 3.60
CA THR A 593 -0.69 -0.35 4.90
C THR A 593 -1.55 -1.60 4.77
N ARG A 594 -1.12 -2.71 5.38
CA ARG A 594 -1.89 -3.96 5.43
C ARG A 594 -2.86 -3.96 6.61
N PRO A 595 -4.09 -4.51 6.47
CA PRO A 595 -4.96 -4.78 7.60
C PRO A 595 -4.26 -5.69 8.62
N LYS A 596 -4.49 -5.42 9.91
CA LYS A 596 -3.97 -6.26 11.00
C LYS A 596 -5.06 -7.13 11.59
N MET A 597 -4.67 -8.30 12.08
CA MET A 597 -5.55 -9.22 12.79
C MET A 597 -4.83 -9.73 14.04
N ASN A 598 -5.34 -9.37 15.22
CA ASN A 598 -4.83 -9.84 16.50
C ASN A 598 -5.74 -10.96 17.03
N ILE A 599 -5.16 -12.10 17.37
CA ILE A 599 -5.89 -13.26 17.90
C ILE A 599 -5.44 -13.51 19.33
N THR A 600 -6.39 -13.58 20.26
CA THR A 600 -6.17 -13.85 21.69
C THR A 600 -6.93 -15.12 22.06
N GLY A 601 -6.33 -15.97 22.90
CA GLY A 601 -6.94 -17.24 23.32
C GLY A 601 -6.71 -18.38 22.33
N ASN A 602 -7.46 -19.47 22.48
CA ASN A 602 -7.28 -20.66 21.66
C ASN A 602 -8.19 -20.61 20.42
N VAL A 603 -7.61 -20.85 19.25
CA VAL A 603 -8.34 -20.97 17.98
C VAL A 603 -7.83 -22.17 17.19
N SER A 604 -8.62 -22.66 16.24
CA SER A 604 -8.21 -23.73 15.34
C SER A 604 -8.68 -23.49 13.91
N ILE A 605 -7.95 -23.97 12.91
CA ILE A 605 -8.47 -24.19 11.55
C ILE A 605 -8.93 -25.65 11.50
N PRO A 606 -10.24 -25.95 11.44
CA PRO A 606 -10.76 -27.31 11.47
C PRO A 606 -10.26 -28.20 10.33
N THR A 607 -10.43 -29.51 10.49
CA THR A 607 -10.11 -30.49 9.44
C THR A 607 -10.90 -30.16 8.16
N GLU A 608 -10.29 -30.37 6.99
CA GLU A 608 -10.86 -30.04 5.66
C GLU A 608 -11.07 -28.55 5.37
N LYS A 609 -10.94 -27.65 6.36
CA LYS A 609 -11.00 -26.22 6.13
C LYS A 609 -9.64 -25.70 5.68
N THR A 610 -9.69 -24.71 4.80
CA THR A 610 -8.51 -23.93 4.39
C THR A 610 -8.75 -22.47 4.76
N PHE A 611 -7.80 -21.86 5.45
CA PHE A 611 -7.75 -20.42 5.69
C PHE A 611 -6.59 -19.79 4.90
N TYR A 612 -6.88 -18.69 4.20
CA TYR A 612 -5.89 -17.88 3.50
C TYR A 612 -5.75 -16.55 4.23
N SER A 613 -4.53 -16.13 4.58
CA SER A 613 -4.27 -14.85 5.26
C SER A 613 -4.31 -13.64 4.31
N MET A 614 -5.38 -13.54 3.52
CA MET A 614 -5.61 -12.44 2.58
C MET A 614 -7.09 -12.06 2.52
N PHE A 615 -7.34 -10.82 2.15
CA PHE A 615 -8.67 -10.32 1.82
C PHE A 615 -8.80 -10.08 0.31
N GLY A 616 -10.00 -10.28 -0.22
CA GLY A 616 -10.31 -10.14 -1.64
C GLY A 616 -10.35 -11.44 -2.46
N SER A 617 -10.88 -11.33 -3.68
CA SER A 617 -11.00 -12.45 -4.63
C SER A 617 -10.18 -12.18 -5.92
N ALA A 618 -9.20 -13.05 -6.20
CA ALA A 618 -8.39 -13.14 -7.44
C ALA A 618 -7.58 -11.88 -7.89
N GLY A 619 -6.32 -12.09 -8.29
CA GLY A 619 -5.45 -11.11 -8.98
C GLY A 619 -4.95 -9.92 -8.13
N ASN A 620 -5.73 -9.49 -7.13
CA ASN A 620 -5.53 -8.25 -6.39
C ASN A 620 -5.69 -8.42 -4.86
N CYS A 621 -5.78 -9.65 -4.33
CA CYS A 621 -5.93 -9.90 -2.88
C CYS A 621 -4.80 -9.26 -2.06
N ILE A 622 -5.15 -8.63 -0.93
CA ILE A 622 -4.24 -7.94 -0.01
C ILE A 622 -3.89 -8.88 1.16
N GLY A 623 -2.61 -8.96 1.50
CA GLY A 623 -2.12 -9.74 2.64
C GLY A 623 -2.51 -9.14 3.99
N ILE A 624 -2.67 -9.98 5.00
CA ILE A 624 -3.01 -9.57 6.37
C ILE A 624 -1.76 -9.69 7.27
N ASP A 625 -1.59 -8.72 8.16
CA ASP A 625 -0.62 -8.79 9.25
C ASP A 625 -1.26 -9.40 10.50
N MET A 626 -1.04 -10.70 10.68
CA MET A 626 -1.64 -11.46 11.75
C MET A 626 -0.69 -11.60 12.94
N THR A 627 -1.24 -11.55 14.15
CA THR A 627 -0.51 -11.84 15.39
C THR A 627 -1.32 -12.75 16.30
N GLN A 628 -0.79 -13.92 16.65
CA GLN A 628 -1.27 -14.67 17.80
C GLN A 628 -0.68 -14.03 19.07
N VAL A 629 -1.50 -13.29 19.79
CA VAL A 629 -1.10 -12.50 20.97
C VAL A 629 -0.89 -13.38 22.19
N SER A 630 -1.77 -14.36 22.40
CA SER A 630 -1.67 -15.34 23.48
C SER A 630 -2.47 -16.60 23.15
N GLY A 631 -2.25 -17.70 23.87
CA GLY A 631 -2.98 -18.95 23.63
C GLY A 631 -2.42 -19.76 22.46
N THR A 632 -3.22 -20.69 21.94
CA THR A 632 -2.80 -21.64 20.90
C THR A 632 -3.61 -21.45 19.62
N PHE A 633 -2.93 -21.15 18.52
CA PHE A 633 -3.48 -21.30 17.17
C PHE A 633 -3.20 -22.74 16.70
N THR A 634 -4.22 -23.57 16.55
CA THR A 634 -4.09 -24.94 16.02
C THR A 634 -4.44 -24.98 14.53
N VAL A 635 -3.68 -25.70 13.73
CA VAL A 635 -3.98 -25.95 12.32
C VAL A 635 -4.24 -27.44 12.18
N ASP A 636 -5.51 -27.84 12.09
CA ASP A 636 -5.93 -29.22 11.80
C ASP A 636 -6.22 -29.42 10.30
N GLY A 637 -6.65 -28.36 9.62
CA GLY A 637 -6.83 -28.32 8.17
C GLY A 637 -5.62 -27.73 7.44
N THR A 638 -5.81 -26.61 6.75
CA THR A 638 -4.75 -25.94 5.98
C THR A 638 -4.71 -24.45 6.27
N PHE A 639 -3.55 -23.95 6.70
CA PHE A 639 -3.26 -22.53 6.79
C PHE A 639 -2.33 -22.10 5.64
N LYS A 640 -2.80 -21.20 4.77
CA LYS A 640 -2.02 -20.63 3.67
C LYS A 640 -1.72 -19.16 3.92
N MET A 641 -0.45 -18.87 4.17
CA MET A 641 0.06 -17.51 4.20
C MET A 641 0.36 -17.06 2.77
N ALA A 642 -0.50 -16.22 2.20
CA ALA A 642 -0.39 -15.82 0.80
C ALA A 642 -0.97 -14.43 0.57
N SER A 643 -0.39 -13.69 -0.39
CA SER A 643 -0.99 -12.49 -0.96
C SER A 643 -0.88 -12.51 -2.48
N ALA A 644 -1.94 -12.11 -3.19
CA ALA A 644 -1.95 -12.10 -4.65
C ALA A 644 -1.29 -10.83 -5.23
N ASP A 645 -1.32 -9.73 -4.49
CA ASP A 645 -0.71 -8.45 -4.85
C ASP A 645 0.82 -8.38 -4.66
N LYS A 646 1.44 -9.49 -4.21
CA LYS A 646 2.88 -9.59 -3.89
C LYS A 646 3.37 -8.72 -2.72
N THR A 647 2.48 -8.17 -1.90
CA THR A 647 2.84 -7.47 -0.65
C THR A 647 3.18 -8.43 0.49
N GLY A 648 2.82 -9.71 0.33
CA GLY A 648 3.03 -10.76 1.33
C GLY A 648 2.08 -10.64 2.53
N SER A 649 1.77 -11.76 3.17
CA SER A 649 1.10 -11.77 4.48
C SER A 649 2.12 -12.04 5.57
N SER A 650 1.87 -11.56 6.78
CA SER A 650 2.70 -11.93 7.93
C SER A 650 1.90 -12.62 9.02
N PHE A 651 2.56 -13.52 9.75
CA PHE A 651 2.02 -14.15 10.95
C PHE A 651 3.08 -14.11 12.04
N THR A 652 2.76 -13.49 13.17
CA THR A 652 3.65 -13.42 14.34
C THR A 652 3.08 -14.24 15.48
N ILE A 653 3.88 -15.15 16.03
CA ILE A 653 3.58 -15.88 17.27
C ILE A 653 4.25 -15.12 18.41
N ALA A 654 3.48 -14.42 19.25
CA ALA A 654 4.01 -13.69 20.40
C ALA A 654 4.67 -14.63 21.43
N GLU A 655 5.47 -14.09 22.37
CA GLU A 655 6.28 -14.88 23.32
C GLU A 655 5.47 -15.92 24.11
N ASP A 656 4.26 -15.56 24.56
CA ASP A 656 3.37 -16.42 25.35
C ASP A 656 2.31 -17.15 24.50
N ALA A 657 2.49 -17.15 23.18
CA ALA A 657 1.59 -17.79 22.23
C ALA A 657 2.21 -19.04 21.60
N SER A 658 1.36 -19.85 20.98
CA SER A 658 1.81 -20.98 20.18
C SER A 658 1.03 -21.16 18.88
N LEU A 659 1.70 -21.73 17.88
CA LEU A 659 1.12 -22.25 16.64
C LEU A 659 1.40 -23.75 16.58
N VAL A 660 0.37 -24.57 16.44
CA VAL A 660 0.49 -26.04 16.36
C VAL A 660 -0.09 -26.51 15.03
N VAL A 661 0.74 -27.10 14.17
CA VAL A 661 0.29 -27.74 12.92
C VAL A 661 0.13 -29.23 13.19
N ALA A 662 -1.11 -29.73 13.18
CA ALA A 662 -1.43 -31.12 13.48
C ALA A 662 -0.89 -32.10 12.42
N GLY A 663 -0.87 -33.40 12.73
CA GLY A 663 -0.15 -34.44 11.98
C GLY A 663 -0.45 -34.52 10.48
N ASP A 664 -1.70 -34.32 10.08
CA ASP A 664 -2.16 -34.39 8.68
C ASP A 664 -2.46 -32.98 8.10
N ALA A 665 -2.19 -31.93 8.87
CA ALA A 665 -2.46 -30.55 8.50
C ALA A 665 -1.33 -29.94 7.68
N THR A 666 -1.61 -28.78 7.06
CA THR A 666 -0.62 -28.05 6.26
C THR A 666 -0.52 -26.58 6.67
N LEU A 667 0.69 -26.13 6.95
CA LEU A 667 1.07 -24.71 6.98
C LEU A 667 1.87 -24.41 5.71
N SER A 668 1.39 -23.48 4.89
CA SER A 668 2.01 -23.12 3.61
C SER A 668 2.34 -21.65 3.58
N LEU A 669 3.61 -21.32 3.40
CA LEU A 669 4.12 -19.97 3.18
C LEU A 669 4.33 -19.79 1.68
N ALA A 670 3.51 -18.94 1.06
CA ALA A 670 3.67 -18.54 -0.33
C ALA A 670 4.65 -17.38 -0.45
N GLN A 671 5.07 -17.07 -1.69
CA GLN A 671 6.04 -16.03 -1.97
C GLN A 671 5.71 -14.72 -1.25
N TYR A 672 6.72 -14.12 -0.61
CA TYR A 672 6.67 -12.89 0.19
C TYR A 672 6.00 -13.03 1.57
N ALA A 673 5.58 -14.23 1.97
CA ALA A 673 5.05 -14.45 3.31
C ALA A 673 6.16 -14.42 4.37
N THR A 674 5.84 -13.87 5.54
CA THR A 674 6.77 -13.79 6.68
C THR A 674 6.15 -14.43 7.91
N LEU A 675 6.80 -15.46 8.44
CA LEU A 675 6.44 -16.08 9.71
C LEU A 675 7.47 -15.70 10.78
N THR A 676 7.01 -15.02 11.83
CA THR A 676 7.86 -14.63 12.97
C THR A 676 7.47 -15.45 14.20
N VAL A 677 8.43 -16.20 14.75
CA VAL A 677 8.22 -17.09 15.89
C VAL A 677 8.93 -16.51 17.12
N ASN A 678 8.20 -15.81 18.00
CA ASN A 678 8.72 -15.38 19.30
C ASN A 678 8.28 -16.32 20.45
N GLY A 679 7.13 -16.99 20.29
CA GLY A 679 6.65 -18.05 21.17
C GLY A 679 7.01 -19.44 20.68
N THR A 680 6.03 -20.35 20.64
CA THR A 680 6.25 -21.75 20.26
C THR A 680 5.58 -22.11 18.94
N LEU A 681 6.36 -22.60 17.97
CA LEU A 681 5.85 -23.26 16.76
C LEU A 681 6.05 -24.76 16.89
N THR A 682 4.98 -25.54 16.81
CA THR A 682 5.02 -27.02 16.75
C THR A 682 4.52 -27.48 15.40
N VAL A 683 5.35 -28.15 14.61
CA VAL A 683 4.95 -28.69 13.30
C VAL A 683 4.95 -30.21 13.36
N ASN A 684 3.77 -30.79 13.59
CA ASN A 684 3.53 -32.22 13.46
C ASN A 684 3.11 -32.60 12.04
N GLY A 685 2.54 -31.66 11.27
CA GLY A 685 2.11 -31.85 9.89
C GLY A 685 3.13 -31.38 8.85
N THR A 686 2.62 -30.87 7.73
CA THR A 686 3.44 -30.39 6.62
C THR A 686 3.67 -28.88 6.74
N LEU A 687 4.93 -28.45 6.67
CA LEU A 687 5.32 -27.06 6.44
C LEU A 687 5.87 -26.91 5.01
N THR A 688 5.23 -26.08 4.19
CA THR A 688 5.71 -25.73 2.85
C THR A 688 6.21 -24.30 2.84
N VAL A 689 7.45 -24.07 2.38
CA VAL A 689 8.05 -22.72 2.25
C VAL A 689 8.54 -22.54 0.82
N VAL A 690 7.99 -21.57 0.10
CA VAL A 690 8.36 -21.25 -1.28
C VAL A 690 9.62 -20.34 -1.29
N ASN A 691 10.31 -20.25 -2.42
CA ASN A 691 11.58 -19.53 -2.54
C ASN A 691 11.35 -18.01 -2.51
N GLY A 692 12.06 -17.28 -1.62
CA GLY A 692 11.87 -15.83 -1.39
C GLY A 692 11.24 -15.46 -0.05
N ASP A 693 10.95 -16.45 0.80
CA ASP A 693 10.24 -16.28 2.07
C ASP A 693 11.19 -16.28 3.28
N SER A 694 10.74 -15.72 4.40
CA SER A 694 11.50 -15.73 5.65
C SER A 694 10.69 -16.35 6.80
N VAL A 695 11.29 -17.35 7.45
CA VAL A 695 10.89 -17.80 8.78
C VAL A 695 11.92 -17.19 9.74
N THR A 696 11.49 -16.24 10.56
CA THR A 696 12.35 -15.60 11.56
C THR A 696 12.01 -16.15 12.92
N VAL A 697 13.02 -16.63 13.65
CA VAL A 697 12.87 -17.11 15.03
C VAL A 697 13.49 -16.06 15.95
N GLY A 698 12.66 -15.45 16.79
CA GLY A 698 13.10 -14.49 17.80
C GLY A 698 13.92 -15.16 18.91
N GLU A 699 14.53 -14.37 19.80
CA GLU A 699 15.46 -14.87 20.84
C GLU A 699 14.85 -15.95 21.75
N LYS A 700 13.54 -15.90 21.99
CA LYS A 700 12.79 -16.87 22.80
C LYS A 700 11.96 -17.85 21.96
N GLY A 701 11.98 -17.70 20.64
CA GLY A 701 11.21 -18.52 19.72
C GLY A 701 11.71 -19.96 19.72
N THR A 702 10.78 -20.92 19.84
CA THR A 702 11.10 -22.34 19.70
C THR A 702 10.33 -22.93 18.53
N ILE A 703 11.02 -23.70 17.70
CA ILE A 703 10.38 -24.54 16.68
C ILE A 703 10.61 -25.99 17.06
N THR A 704 9.53 -26.74 17.25
CA THR A 704 9.58 -28.19 17.47
C THR A 704 9.00 -28.90 16.26
N GLY A 705 9.71 -29.91 15.77
CA GLY A 705 9.25 -30.79 14.70
C GLY A 705 9.46 -32.25 15.10
N LYS A 706 9.02 -33.17 14.25
CA LYS A 706 9.26 -34.61 14.44
C LYS A 706 10.78 -34.91 14.42
N GLY A 707 11.19 -36.01 15.04
CA GLY A 707 12.60 -36.38 15.14
C GLY A 707 13.40 -35.72 16.27
N SER A 708 14.64 -36.17 16.42
CA SER A 708 15.57 -35.71 17.45
C SER A 708 16.87 -35.29 16.80
N HIS A 709 17.61 -34.37 17.40
CA HIS A 709 18.94 -34.00 16.93
C HIS A 709 19.96 -34.08 18.04
N THR A 710 21.21 -34.19 17.64
CA THR A 710 22.36 -34.08 18.53
C THR A 710 23.30 -33.02 17.98
N VAL A 711 23.74 -32.13 18.86
CA VAL A 711 24.83 -31.20 18.55
C VAL A 711 26.10 -31.76 19.20
N ALA A 712 27.18 -31.79 18.43
CA ALA A 712 28.50 -32.21 18.90
C ALA A 712 29.54 -31.19 18.47
N VAL A 713 30.68 -31.16 19.18
CA VAL A 713 31.83 -30.35 18.78
C VAL A 713 32.30 -30.83 17.39
N GLY A 714 32.47 -29.88 16.47
CA GLY A 714 32.83 -30.15 15.07
C GLY A 714 34.31 -30.44 14.86
N ASP A 715 34.72 -30.62 13.60
CA ASP A 715 36.06 -31.12 13.23
C ASP A 715 37.18 -30.07 13.30
N THR A 716 36.91 -28.81 12.96
CA THR A 716 37.95 -27.76 12.95
C THR A 716 38.25 -27.21 14.34
N ALA A 717 39.17 -27.83 15.07
CA ALA A 717 39.70 -27.31 16.32
C ALA A 717 40.68 -26.16 16.07
N VAL A 718 40.59 -25.10 16.89
CA VAL A 718 41.56 -24.00 16.91
C VAL A 718 42.17 -23.97 18.31
N THR A 719 43.50 -24.08 18.39
CA THR A 719 44.21 -24.04 19.67
C THR A 719 43.86 -22.75 20.41
N GLY A 720 43.51 -22.86 21.70
CA GLY A 720 43.08 -21.72 22.50
C GLY A 720 41.59 -21.35 22.40
N PHE A 721 40.82 -22.01 21.54
CA PHE A 721 39.37 -21.83 21.41
C PHE A 721 38.65 -23.12 21.85
N VAL A 722 38.16 -23.13 23.10
CA VAL A 722 37.48 -24.28 23.68
C VAL A 722 36.01 -24.25 23.29
N ARG A 723 35.55 -25.31 22.62
CA ARG A 723 34.14 -25.50 22.26
C ARG A 723 33.45 -26.39 23.29
N ALA A 724 32.27 -25.97 23.72
CA ALA A 724 31.37 -26.76 24.57
C ALA A 724 29.97 -26.78 23.96
N VAL A 725 29.22 -27.85 24.23
CA VAL A 725 27.82 -28.00 23.82
C VAL A 725 27.01 -28.44 25.03
N ASP A 726 25.88 -27.78 25.25
CA ASP A 726 24.87 -28.13 26.26
C ASP A 726 23.48 -28.07 25.59
N GLY A 727 22.98 -29.23 25.19
CA GLY A 727 21.74 -29.35 24.42
C GLY A 727 21.80 -28.59 23.08
N ASN A 728 20.97 -27.55 22.96
CA ASN A 728 20.87 -26.68 21.78
C ASN A 728 21.72 -25.42 21.90
N THR A 729 22.50 -25.30 22.96
CA THR A 729 23.43 -24.19 23.16
C THR A 729 24.85 -24.68 22.98
N ALA A 730 25.68 -23.84 22.37
CA ALA A 730 27.10 -24.07 22.21
C ALA A 730 27.86 -22.81 22.60
N THR A 731 29.06 -23.01 23.13
CA THR A 731 29.92 -21.90 23.55
C THR A 731 31.30 -22.09 22.96
N ILE A 732 31.86 -21.01 22.45
CA ILE A 732 33.27 -20.90 22.06
C ILE A 732 33.95 -20.00 23.09
N THR A 733 34.76 -20.59 23.96
CA THR A 733 35.51 -19.88 25.00
C THR A 733 36.95 -19.67 24.53
N ILE A 734 37.36 -18.41 24.41
CA ILE A 734 38.68 -18.00 23.95
C ILE A 734 39.61 -17.86 25.15
N SER A 735 40.75 -18.55 25.13
CA SER A 735 41.75 -18.45 26.19
C SER A 735 42.42 -17.06 26.20
N ASN A 736 42.61 -16.49 27.38
CA ASN A 736 43.38 -15.25 27.55
C ASN A 736 44.84 -15.37 27.03
N ASP A 737 45.39 -16.58 26.98
CA ASP A 737 46.74 -16.82 26.42
C ASP A 737 46.76 -16.84 24.88
N ALA A 738 45.60 -17.01 24.24
CA ALA A 738 45.47 -17.07 22.78
C ALA A 738 45.29 -15.69 22.13
N VAL A 739 45.00 -14.67 22.93
CA VAL A 739 44.74 -13.30 22.46
C VAL A 739 45.57 -12.27 23.23
N GLU A 740 45.82 -11.13 22.61
CA GLU A 740 46.35 -9.94 23.25
C GLU A 740 45.22 -9.11 23.87
N GLU A 741 45.56 -8.10 24.69
CA GLU A 741 44.59 -7.24 25.37
C GLU A 741 43.69 -6.47 24.39
N ASN A 742 44.20 -6.19 23.18
CA ASN A 742 43.45 -5.55 22.10
C ASN A 742 42.57 -6.54 21.30
N GLY A 743 42.58 -7.84 21.63
CA GLY A 743 41.81 -8.88 20.93
C GLY A 743 42.53 -9.54 19.75
N ASP A 744 43.79 -9.19 19.47
CA ASP A 744 44.56 -9.82 18.40
C ASP A 744 44.95 -11.26 18.78
N VAL A 745 44.81 -12.19 17.84
CA VAL A 745 45.15 -13.59 18.04
C VAL A 745 46.66 -13.78 17.90
N LYS A 746 47.27 -14.57 18.79
CA LYS A 746 48.73 -14.82 18.80
C LYS A 746 49.11 -16.30 18.87
N GLY A 747 50.38 -16.58 18.58
CA GLY A 747 51.00 -17.89 18.76
C GLY A 747 50.36 -19.01 17.92
N ASP A 748 50.18 -20.18 18.54
CA ASP A 748 49.63 -21.37 17.87
C ASP A 748 48.19 -21.16 17.39
N ALA A 749 47.42 -20.29 18.06
CA ALA A 749 46.06 -19.96 17.68
C ALA A 749 46.03 -19.20 16.34
N LEU A 750 46.91 -18.20 16.17
CA LEU A 750 47.05 -17.44 14.94
C LEU A 750 47.47 -18.36 13.78
N THR A 751 48.46 -19.23 14.04
CA THR A 751 48.92 -20.22 13.06
C THR A 751 47.79 -21.14 12.62
N ALA A 752 46.97 -21.62 13.58
CA ALA A 752 45.83 -22.48 13.29
C ALA A 752 44.75 -21.76 12.46
N ILE A 753 44.46 -20.49 12.73
CA ILE A 753 43.49 -19.69 11.98
C ILE A 753 43.99 -19.42 10.55
N LEU A 754 45.25 -19.01 10.38
CA LEU A 754 45.84 -18.72 9.07
C LEU A 754 46.00 -19.97 8.20
N ALA A 755 46.13 -21.16 8.80
CA ALA A 755 46.22 -22.43 8.09
C ALA A 755 44.86 -22.93 7.53
N GLN A 756 43.75 -22.29 7.88
CA GLN A 756 42.44 -22.71 7.41
C GLN A 756 42.26 -22.43 5.92
N ASP A 757 41.70 -23.41 5.21
CA ASP A 757 41.21 -23.22 3.84
C ASP A 757 39.87 -22.49 3.87
N SER A 758 39.93 -21.19 4.11
CA SER A 758 38.77 -20.32 4.27
C SER A 758 37.89 -20.27 3.03
N LYS A 759 38.41 -20.62 1.83
CA LYS A 759 37.63 -20.75 0.59
C LYS A 759 36.56 -21.83 0.69
N SER A 760 36.86 -22.90 1.43
CA SER A 760 35.94 -24.03 1.63
C SER A 760 34.95 -23.80 2.79
N LEU A 761 35.17 -22.78 3.62
CA LEU A 761 34.42 -22.52 4.86
C LEU A 761 33.56 -21.25 4.82
N GLY A 762 33.67 -20.42 3.77
CA GLY A 762 32.89 -19.21 3.59
C GLY A 762 33.72 -18.07 3.05
N ARG A 763 33.97 -17.05 3.89
CA ARG A 763 34.71 -15.86 3.49
C ARG A 763 36.21 -16.03 3.76
N GLU A 764 37.03 -15.62 2.79
CA GLU A 764 38.49 -15.76 2.88
C GLU A 764 39.11 -14.93 4.03
N ASP A 765 38.46 -13.83 4.41
CA ASP A 765 38.88 -12.85 5.42
C ASP A 765 38.45 -13.20 6.85
N ARG A 766 38.07 -14.46 7.12
CA ARG A 766 37.59 -14.90 8.43
C ARG A 766 38.26 -16.20 8.89
N GLY A 767 38.45 -16.31 10.20
CA GLY A 767 38.76 -17.56 10.89
C GLY A 767 37.50 -18.23 11.42
N TYR A 768 37.45 -19.56 11.37
CA TYR A 768 36.26 -20.36 11.69
C TYR A 768 36.54 -21.48 12.70
N THR A 769 35.54 -21.84 13.48
CA THR A 769 35.48 -23.13 14.17
C THR A 769 34.07 -23.69 14.05
N GLY A 770 33.91 -25.01 14.18
CA GLY A 770 32.66 -25.64 13.81
C GLY A 770 31.99 -26.53 14.86
N PHE A 771 30.72 -26.83 14.59
CA PHE A 771 29.88 -27.79 15.29
C PHE A 771 29.27 -28.76 14.28
N ASN A 772 28.99 -29.97 14.74
CA ASN A 772 28.33 -31.00 13.98
C ASN A 772 26.88 -31.09 14.46
N VAL A 773 25.92 -30.97 13.54
CA VAL A 773 24.50 -31.16 13.85
C VAL A 773 24.04 -32.40 13.09
N THR A 774 23.58 -33.40 13.83
CA THR A 774 23.01 -34.63 13.26
C THR A 774 21.53 -34.68 13.56
N PHE A 775 20.72 -34.92 12.54
CA PHE A 775 19.28 -35.06 12.68
C PHE A 775 18.85 -36.51 12.48
N LYS A 776 18.12 -37.02 13.47
CA LYS A 776 17.53 -38.36 13.45
C LYS A 776 16.01 -38.20 13.30
N PRO A 777 15.47 -38.29 12.07
CA PRO A 777 14.04 -38.33 11.86
C PRO A 777 13.41 -39.55 12.55
N ASP A 778 12.08 -39.56 12.70
CA ASP A 778 11.35 -40.73 13.16
C ASP A 778 11.67 -41.96 12.30
N GLU A 779 11.54 -43.17 12.89
CA GLU A 779 12.17 -44.43 12.44
C GLU A 779 11.89 -44.88 10.99
N SER A 780 11.01 -44.19 10.26
CA SER A 780 10.66 -44.50 8.87
C SER A 780 11.14 -43.48 7.82
N LYS A 781 11.81 -42.38 8.19
CA LYS A 781 12.16 -41.29 7.25
C LYS A 781 13.66 -41.03 7.16
N THR A 782 14.08 -40.31 6.12
CA THR A 782 15.48 -39.88 5.91
C THR A 782 15.47 -38.46 5.39
N ALA A 783 16.27 -37.58 6.00
CA ALA A 783 16.37 -36.19 5.56
C ALA A 783 17.32 -36.12 4.37
N LYS A 784 16.79 -35.79 3.19
CA LYS A 784 17.60 -35.66 1.97
C LYS A 784 17.93 -34.21 1.65
N GLY A 785 17.16 -33.25 2.17
CA GLY A 785 17.39 -31.82 1.99
C GLY A 785 17.36 -31.06 3.31
N ILE A 786 17.91 -29.84 3.28
CA ILE A 786 17.97 -28.94 4.43
C ILE A 786 17.88 -27.48 3.95
N LYS A 787 17.18 -26.64 4.70
CA LYS A 787 17.26 -25.18 4.60
C LYS A 787 17.86 -24.64 5.89
N VAL A 788 18.75 -23.66 5.76
CA VAL A 788 19.57 -23.17 6.88
C VAL A 788 19.47 -21.65 6.96
N TRP A 789 19.34 -21.14 8.18
CA TRP A 789 19.37 -19.71 8.47
C TRP A 789 20.33 -19.42 9.62
N ALA A 790 21.04 -18.30 9.55
CA ALA A 790 21.84 -17.76 10.64
C ALA A 790 21.38 -16.33 10.96
N ASN A 791 20.90 -16.11 12.19
CA ASN A 791 20.25 -14.86 12.61
C ASN A 791 19.17 -14.40 11.62
N GLY A 792 18.33 -15.34 11.15
CA GLY A 792 17.27 -15.10 10.16
C GLY A 792 17.73 -15.03 8.69
N ASN A 793 19.04 -14.92 8.42
CA ASN A 793 19.54 -14.85 7.05
C ASN A 793 19.67 -16.24 6.43
N SER A 794 19.03 -16.45 5.27
CA SER A 794 19.08 -17.73 4.56
C SER A 794 20.48 -18.03 4.03
N LEU A 795 20.91 -19.28 4.18
CA LEU A 795 22.18 -19.81 3.72
C LEU A 795 21.96 -21.04 2.84
N SER A 796 22.89 -21.28 1.92
CA SER A 796 22.89 -22.51 1.12
C SER A 796 23.59 -23.63 1.89
N ALA A 797 22.96 -24.79 1.96
CA ALA A 797 23.53 -25.96 2.60
C ALA A 797 22.97 -27.25 1.97
N SER A 798 23.68 -28.36 2.20
CA SER A 798 23.22 -29.70 1.86
C SER A 798 23.46 -30.62 3.04
N VAL A 799 22.52 -31.54 3.25
CA VAL A 799 22.74 -32.67 4.16
C VAL A 799 23.80 -33.58 3.57
N ASP A 800 24.71 -34.06 4.40
CA ASP A 800 25.47 -35.24 4.01
C ASP A 800 24.54 -36.47 4.02
N GLY A 801 24.97 -37.57 3.40
CA GLY A 801 24.15 -38.78 3.31
C GLY A 801 23.78 -39.44 4.65
N ASN A 802 24.15 -38.86 5.80
CA ASN A 802 23.85 -39.33 7.16
C ASN A 802 22.99 -38.32 7.96
N ASN A 803 22.23 -37.45 7.27
CA ASN A 803 21.44 -36.37 7.90
C ASN A 803 22.30 -35.47 8.80
N PHE A 804 23.55 -35.23 8.39
CA PHE A 804 24.50 -34.44 9.15
C PHE A 804 24.88 -33.18 8.39
N ILE A 805 25.09 -32.10 9.14
CA ILE A 805 25.59 -30.83 8.65
C ILE A 805 26.70 -30.30 9.55
N LYS A 806 27.73 -29.71 8.93
CA LYS A 806 28.77 -28.96 9.63
C LYS A 806 28.41 -27.48 9.63
N VAL A 807 28.45 -26.89 10.81
CA VAL A 807 28.15 -25.48 11.05
C VAL A 807 29.45 -24.80 11.42
N TYR A 808 29.84 -23.74 10.71
CA TYR A 808 31.07 -23.01 10.98
C TYR A 808 30.73 -21.59 11.44
N GLU A 809 31.12 -21.27 12.68
CA GLU A 809 31.00 -19.94 13.25
C GLU A 809 32.28 -19.16 13.01
N ALA A 810 32.14 -17.93 12.53
CA ALA A 810 33.29 -17.03 12.40
C ALA A 810 33.73 -16.56 13.79
N ILE A 811 35.01 -16.70 14.09
CA ILE A 811 35.61 -16.39 15.40
C ILE A 811 36.63 -15.27 15.33
N SER A 812 37.11 -14.91 14.14
CA SER A 812 38.07 -13.83 13.96
C SER A 812 37.94 -13.18 12.58
N THR A 813 38.41 -11.93 12.46
CA THR A 813 38.90 -11.38 11.19
C THR A 813 40.22 -12.04 10.83
N ARG A 814 40.57 -12.04 9.56
CA ARG A 814 41.83 -12.57 9.04
C ARG A 814 42.33 -11.66 7.93
N GLU A 815 43.59 -11.26 8.01
CA GLU A 815 44.32 -10.65 6.91
C GLU A 815 45.46 -11.57 6.50
N VAL A 816 45.47 -11.97 5.23
CA VAL A 816 46.57 -12.76 4.67
C VAL A 816 47.64 -11.78 4.20
N GLY A 817 48.84 -11.84 4.79
CA GLY A 817 49.95 -10.99 4.36
C GLY A 817 50.28 -11.22 2.89
N GLU A 818 50.35 -10.13 2.11
CA GLU A 818 50.82 -10.21 0.72
C GLU A 818 52.33 -10.47 0.70
N GLY A 819 52.78 -11.38 -0.17
CA GLY A 819 54.23 -11.55 -0.42
C GLY A 819 55.04 -12.24 0.69
N GLY A 820 54.39 -12.96 1.62
CA GLY A 820 55.07 -13.71 2.68
C GLY A 820 55.24 -12.96 4.00
N GLU A 821 54.54 -11.84 4.19
CA GLU A 821 54.36 -11.23 5.50
C GLU A 821 53.50 -12.13 6.41
N GLU A 822 53.77 -12.10 7.72
CA GLU A 822 52.93 -12.81 8.70
C GLU A 822 51.51 -12.21 8.68
N GLY A 823 50.50 -13.04 8.38
CA GLY A 823 49.12 -12.60 8.43
C GLY A 823 48.67 -12.25 9.85
N SER A 824 47.56 -11.51 9.97
CA SER A 824 46.97 -11.10 11.26
C SER A 824 45.58 -11.72 11.43
N ALA A 825 45.10 -11.81 12.67
CA ALA A 825 43.73 -12.18 12.99
C ALA A 825 43.28 -11.52 14.30
N SER A 826 42.02 -11.11 14.40
CA SER A 826 41.48 -10.46 15.60
C SER A 826 40.09 -10.97 15.97
N VAL A 827 39.83 -11.16 17.27
CA VAL A 827 38.54 -11.64 17.80
C VAL A 827 37.65 -10.52 18.33
N ALA A 828 38.14 -9.27 18.31
CA ALA A 828 37.46 -8.13 18.91
C ALA A 828 36.02 -7.96 18.43
N ASP A 829 35.78 -8.16 17.13
CA ASP A 829 34.45 -8.09 16.52
C ASP A 829 33.51 -9.24 16.92
N PHE A 830 34.00 -10.28 17.60
CA PHE A 830 33.25 -11.53 17.83
C PHE A 830 32.94 -11.80 19.29
N LEU A 831 33.68 -11.19 20.22
CA LEU A 831 33.43 -11.36 21.65
C LEU A 831 32.03 -10.87 22.04
N GLY A 832 31.30 -11.70 22.78
CA GLY A 832 29.93 -11.42 23.21
C GLY A 832 28.86 -11.64 22.12
N LYS A 833 29.26 -11.95 20.87
CA LYS A 833 28.28 -12.26 19.82
C LYS A 833 27.60 -13.59 20.09
N THR A 834 26.31 -13.59 19.79
CA THR A 834 25.47 -14.79 19.78
C THR A 834 24.90 -14.94 18.39
N THR A 835 25.01 -16.15 17.83
CA THR A 835 24.45 -16.52 16.53
C THR A 835 23.45 -17.65 16.72
N VAL A 836 22.22 -17.43 16.25
CA VAL A 836 21.14 -18.43 16.26
C VAL A 836 21.07 -19.08 14.90
N TRP A 837 21.45 -20.35 14.83
CA TRP A 837 21.34 -21.18 13.65
C TRP A 837 20.03 -21.96 13.67
N THR A 838 19.30 -21.95 12.56
CA THR A 838 18.06 -22.72 12.39
C THR A 838 18.20 -23.64 11.18
N PHE A 839 17.83 -24.90 11.34
CA PHE A 839 17.90 -25.95 10.33
C PHE A 839 16.52 -26.56 10.14
N ALA A 840 15.95 -26.48 8.94
CA ALA A 840 14.74 -27.19 8.58
C ALA A 840 15.10 -28.40 7.70
N TRP A 841 14.78 -29.61 8.16
CA TRP A 841 15.15 -30.87 7.52
C TRP A 841 13.99 -31.40 6.68
N TYR A 842 14.25 -31.80 5.43
CA TYR A 842 13.23 -32.17 4.46
C TYR A 842 13.45 -33.54 3.85
N GLU A 843 12.35 -34.18 3.42
CA GLU A 843 12.38 -35.49 2.76
C GLU A 843 13.06 -35.46 1.38
N ASN A 844 12.95 -34.36 0.63
CA ASN A 844 13.55 -34.22 -0.71
C ASN A 844 14.82 -33.39 -0.69
N ALA A 845 15.75 -33.70 -1.61
CA ALA A 845 17.09 -33.11 -1.65
C ALA A 845 17.14 -31.62 -2.01
N ASP A 846 16.11 -31.11 -2.67
CA ASP A 846 15.95 -29.70 -3.03
C ASP A 846 15.40 -28.82 -1.89
N GLY A 847 15.23 -29.39 -0.68
CA GLY A 847 14.64 -28.68 0.44
C GLY A 847 13.13 -28.51 0.32
N THR A 848 12.47 -29.39 -0.45
CA THR A 848 11.00 -29.47 -0.57
C THR A 848 10.46 -30.79 0.02
N GLY A 849 9.14 -30.98 -0.03
CA GLY A 849 8.48 -32.14 0.54
C GLY A 849 8.13 -31.96 2.01
N GLU A 850 7.94 -33.06 2.72
CA GLU A 850 7.57 -33.02 4.13
C GLU A 850 8.72 -32.49 5.00
N LEU A 851 8.42 -31.54 5.88
CA LEU A 851 9.32 -31.10 6.93
C LEU A 851 9.46 -32.23 7.96
N LEU A 852 10.63 -32.84 8.02
CA LEU A 852 10.91 -33.95 8.92
C LEU A 852 11.19 -33.48 10.34
N GLY A 853 11.75 -32.29 10.51
CA GLY A 853 12.03 -31.68 11.81
C GLY A 853 12.74 -30.35 11.68
N VAL A 854 12.88 -29.64 12.80
CA VAL A 854 13.64 -28.39 12.90
C VAL A 854 14.64 -28.51 14.04
N THR A 855 15.86 -28.07 13.79
CA THR A 855 16.92 -27.97 14.80
C THR A 855 17.30 -26.51 14.97
N GLN A 856 17.47 -26.07 16.21
CA GLN A 856 18.02 -24.77 16.53
C GLN A 856 19.31 -24.95 17.33
N LEU A 857 20.33 -24.15 17.01
CA LEU A 857 21.62 -24.12 17.69
C LEU A 857 22.01 -22.67 17.97
N THR A 858 22.14 -22.31 19.23
CA THR A 858 22.63 -21.00 19.66
C THR A 858 24.10 -21.09 20.00
N ILE A 859 24.95 -20.33 19.29
CA ILE A 859 26.40 -20.31 19.52
C ILE A 859 26.77 -18.95 20.14
N THR A 860 27.40 -18.97 21.31
CA THR A 860 27.93 -17.76 21.96
C THR A 860 29.45 -17.78 22.00
N ILE A 861 30.07 -16.67 21.64
CA ILE A 861 31.53 -16.49 21.71
C ILE A 861 31.87 -15.63 22.93
N LYS A 862 32.75 -16.13 23.81
CA LYS A 862 33.16 -15.41 25.02
C LYS A 862 34.64 -15.58 25.33
N LEU A 863 35.19 -14.65 26.09
CA LEU A 863 36.52 -14.77 26.66
C LEU A 863 36.49 -15.66 27.92
N ALA A 864 37.56 -16.38 28.20
CA ALA A 864 37.72 -17.12 29.44
C ALA A 864 37.75 -16.14 30.63
N GLU A 865 36.94 -16.42 31.65
CA GLU A 865 36.92 -15.68 32.92
C GLU A 865 38.21 -15.85 33.72
#